data_AF-A0A353J9D2-F1
#
_entry.id   AF-A0A353J9D2-F1
#
_cell.length_a   1.000
_cell.length_b   1.000
_cell.length_c   1.000
_cell.angle_alpha   90.00
_cell.angle_beta   90.00
_cell.angle_gamma   90.00
#
_symmetry.space_group_name_H-M   'P 1'
#
loop_
_entity.id
_entity.type
_entity.pdbx_description
1 polymer ?
#
loop_
_entity_poly.entity_id
_entity_poly.type
_entity_poly.pdbx_seq_one_letter_code
_entity_poly.pdbx_strand_id
1 'polypeptide(L)'
;MYTLFVNNAWEYYCYTMMTKYIADGKTGYKDLKGNYNAQAAKLTELVKEYSGHEPDEPISGSDITKIANFERVGVKVNDAGELVYTLRTSAKFFPTMLTYTPYTPTNKNFYKEKGTKYGTTADNMLYCGAFYITEFQSNKVTYQKNEKYYNKDNVHISTVNYKVVDTSTSYKDMREAFDRNEVDGFALNQKDETGWKMYITGEDGTGTMENPASDKVNSREMTDVDYTYHFNLNVNRSTDSASFSNATYWDDLGIKNDADKVATIENTNEALKIREVRKLILNGIDLSVYNDQFYVDDKNQYAMNTFTPRGYVYDEYGKDYVDFYYEEYASQKGITFEKAKELVGPQQISGSNFVDEPAADTPWLSVKSLREEAIKAVNDYNSSFGSLSLPIVIDYLGAGGISAEALGNEQLMIQSFNERANGCTINANRVSDTLPMCTTLGAKEGHYPYFEMVHNKITNQSTWSSCANNGYYTMAMWGWVGDYADPLTYVHCYVKNGEMSKMTGNTEDFDNYRLVDGSLKKDEGHMLDEFTKLVDEAAAITDSDNQRFSKFAAAEYMLINDIYTMKPVYMSTQGWTASVSRACGYENPDACYGLAKNSLVGIWVLDEIPTGQDRKDARALQAKNKQEALASVGNNTINPAFDN
;
A
#
# COMPACT_ATOMS: atom_id res chain seq x y z
N MET A 1 10.18 8.45 -8.99
CA MET A 1 9.44 7.39 -9.72
C MET A 1 8.49 7.98 -10.76
N TYR A 2 7.68 8.99 -10.43
CA TYR A 2 6.67 9.53 -11.35
C TYR A 2 7.16 9.99 -12.74
N THR A 3 8.39 10.52 -12.87
CA THR A 3 8.90 11.02 -14.16
C THR A 3 9.53 9.95 -15.05
N LEU A 4 9.51 8.68 -14.64
CA LEU A 4 10.46 7.66 -15.11
C LEU A 4 9.92 6.75 -16.23
N PHE A 5 8.69 6.99 -16.68
CA PHE A 5 8.19 6.51 -17.99
C PHE A 5 8.61 7.41 -19.14
N VAL A 6 9.09 8.63 -18.86
CA VAL A 6 9.61 9.53 -19.88
C VAL A 6 10.98 9.03 -20.34
N ASN A 7 11.15 8.92 -21.65
CA ASN A 7 12.38 8.42 -22.24
C ASN A 7 13.61 9.21 -21.74
N ASN A 8 14.68 8.50 -21.39
CA ASN A 8 15.94 9.04 -20.84
C ASN A 8 15.81 9.90 -19.57
N ALA A 9 14.67 9.93 -18.87
CA ALA A 9 14.55 10.66 -17.60
C ALA A 9 15.45 10.06 -16.50
N TRP A 10 15.63 8.74 -16.48
CA TRP A 10 16.56 8.03 -15.60
C TRP A 10 18.01 8.50 -15.80
N GLU A 11 18.44 8.74 -17.04
CA GLU A 11 19.79 9.23 -17.33
C GLU A 11 20.05 10.58 -16.67
N TYR A 12 19.08 11.50 -16.77
CA TYR A 12 19.19 12.82 -16.15
C TYR A 12 19.21 12.72 -14.62
N TYR A 13 18.30 11.94 -14.04
CA TYR A 13 18.26 11.71 -12.60
C TYR A 13 19.59 11.15 -12.09
N CYS A 14 20.07 10.04 -12.66
CA CYS A 14 21.32 9.41 -12.27
C CYS A 14 22.53 10.33 -12.54
N TYR A 15 22.48 11.18 -13.57
CA TYR A 15 23.50 12.20 -13.79
C TYR A 15 23.53 13.23 -12.64
N THR A 16 22.38 13.77 -12.23
CA THR A 16 22.34 14.71 -11.09
C THR A 16 22.84 14.06 -9.78
N MET A 17 22.48 12.80 -9.53
CA MET A 17 23.01 12.02 -8.41
C MET A 17 24.52 11.83 -8.49
N MET A 18 25.04 11.42 -9.65
CA MET A 18 26.47 11.27 -9.88
C MET A 18 27.23 12.59 -9.64
N THR A 19 26.72 13.72 -10.16
CA THR A 19 27.36 15.02 -9.95
C THR A 19 27.39 15.43 -8.48
N LYS A 20 26.33 15.14 -7.72
CA LYS A 20 26.31 15.30 -6.27
C LYS A 20 27.36 14.41 -5.59
N TYR A 21 27.46 13.14 -5.96
CA TYR A 21 28.44 12.22 -5.39
C TYR A 21 29.90 12.62 -5.70
N ILE A 22 30.15 13.18 -6.89
CA ILE A 22 31.44 13.79 -7.24
C ILE A 22 31.71 14.99 -6.32
N ALA A 23 30.74 15.89 -6.14
CA ALA A 23 30.88 17.10 -5.32
C ALA A 23 31.10 16.76 -3.84
N ASP A 24 30.39 15.77 -3.31
CA ASP A 24 30.53 15.28 -1.93
C ASP A 24 31.80 14.45 -1.72
N GLY A 25 32.52 14.11 -2.80
CA GLY A 25 33.70 13.26 -2.74
C GLY A 25 33.38 11.85 -2.24
N LYS A 26 32.27 11.24 -2.67
CA LYS A 26 31.98 9.84 -2.34
C LYS A 26 33.02 8.90 -2.95
N THR A 27 33.40 7.86 -2.21
CA THR A 27 34.29 6.79 -2.68
C THR A 27 33.76 6.20 -3.99
N GLY A 28 34.62 6.03 -5.00
CA GLY A 28 34.24 5.56 -6.33
C GLY A 28 33.75 6.66 -7.30
N TYR A 29 33.59 7.91 -6.85
CA TYR A 29 33.13 9.03 -7.68
C TYR A 29 34.15 10.16 -7.84
N LYS A 30 35.11 10.28 -6.92
CA LYS A 30 36.09 11.41 -6.88
C LYS A 30 36.81 11.64 -8.20
N ASP A 31 37.23 10.57 -8.87
CA ASP A 31 38.06 10.63 -10.08
C ASP A 31 37.27 10.80 -11.37
N LEU A 32 35.93 10.88 -11.28
CA LEU A 32 35.07 11.04 -12.45
C LEU A 32 35.03 12.49 -12.96
N LYS A 33 35.45 13.47 -12.15
CA LYS A 33 35.35 14.89 -12.52
C LYS A 33 36.12 15.20 -13.80
N GLY A 34 35.40 15.60 -14.85
CA GLY A 34 35.98 15.96 -16.15
C GLY A 34 36.34 14.76 -17.05
N ASN A 35 36.22 13.53 -16.57
CA ASN A 35 36.41 12.32 -17.38
C ASN A 35 35.06 11.81 -17.88
N TYR A 36 34.59 12.33 -19.02
CA TYR A 36 33.26 12.02 -19.52
C TYR A 36 33.06 10.56 -19.92
N ASN A 37 34.09 9.84 -20.35
CA ASN A 37 33.97 8.41 -20.64
C ASN A 37 33.77 7.60 -19.35
N ALA A 38 34.51 7.93 -18.29
CA ALA A 38 34.30 7.30 -16.98
C ALA A 38 32.94 7.67 -16.38
N GLN A 39 32.49 8.91 -16.55
CA GLN A 39 31.15 9.33 -16.15
C GLN A 39 30.07 8.57 -16.90
N ALA A 40 30.22 8.36 -18.21
CA ALA A 40 29.26 7.62 -19.00
C ALA A 40 29.14 6.16 -18.54
N ALA A 41 30.26 5.48 -18.31
CA ALA A 41 30.26 4.12 -17.76
C ALA A 41 29.59 4.06 -16.38
N LYS A 42 29.94 4.98 -15.46
CA LYS A 42 29.32 5.05 -14.14
C LYS A 42 27.83 5.37 -14.23
N LEU A 43 27.43 6.22 -15.17
CA LEU A 43 26.03 6.59 -15.37
C LEU A 43 25.20 5.40 -15.83
N THR A 44 25.72 4.57 -16.75
CA THR A 44 25.08 3.30 -17.15
C THR A 44 24.86 2.38 -15.95
N GLU A 45 25.88 2.21 -15.10
CA GLU A 45 25.76 1.40 -13.87
C GLU A 45 24.67 1.95 -12.95
N LEU A 46 24.62 3.28 -12.74
CA LEU A 46 23.60 3.90 -11.91
C LEU A 46 22.20 3.76 -12.50
N VAL A 47 22.03 3.94 -13.81
CA VAL A 47 20.73 3.74 -14.45
C VAL A 47 20.26 2.32 -14.19
N LYS A 48 21.12 1.31 -14.41
CA LYS A 48 20.79 -0.08 -14.11
C LYS A 48 20.43 -0.32 -12.64
N GLU A 49 21.25 0.21 -11.72
CA GLU A 49 21.05 0.06 -10.28
C GLU A 49 19.71 0.65 -9.82
N TYR A 50 19.39 1.88 -10.24
CA TYR A 50 18.20 2.58 -9.75
C TYR A 50 16.93 2.25 -10.52
N SER A 51 17.03 1.90 -11.80
CA SER A 51 15.86 1.64 -12.65
C SER A 51 15.53 0.16 -12.83
N GLY A 52 16.46 -0.73 -12.47
CA GLY A 52 16.34 -2.17 -12.75
C GLY A 52 16.52 -2.55 -14.23
N HIS A 53 16.83 -1.59 -15.11
CA HIS A 53 16.99 -1.85 -16.55
C HIS A 53 18.22 -1.14 -17.15
N GLU A 54 18.70 -1.65 -18.28
CA GLU A 54 19.74 -0.97 -19.05
C GLU A 54 19.20 0.33 -19.69
N PRO A 55 20.06 1.34 -19.92
CA PRO A 55 19.68 2.48 -20.76
C PRO A 55 19.18 2.02 -22.13
N ASP A 56 18.14 2.69 -22.65
CA ASP A 56 17.55 2.32 -23.95
C ASP A 56 18.56 2.54 -25.11
N GLU A 57 19.46 3.51 -24.94
CA GLU A 57 20.61 3.72 -25.81
C GLU A 57 21.92 3.78 -25.01
N PRO A 58 23.02 3.19 -25.52
CA PRO A 58 24.33 3.28 -24.86
C PRO A 58 24.74 4.73 -24.57
N ILE A 59 25.19 4.99 -23.34
CA ILE A 59 25.66 6.30 -22.91
C ILE A 59 27.14 6.42 -23.26
N SER A 60 27.51 7.42 -24.08
CA SER A 60 28.90 7.74 -24.40
C SER A 60 29.38 9.00 -23.66
N GLY A 61 30.70 9.21 -23.60
CA GLY A 61 31.25 10.45 -23.03
C GLY A 61 30.77 11.72 -23.76
N SER A 62 30.41 11.62 -25.03
CA SER A 62 29.84 12.75 -25.78
C SER A 62 28.42 13.13 -25.35
N ASP A 63 27.71 12.20 -24.71
CA ASP A 63 26.32 12.40 -24.28
C ASP A 63 26.23 13.11 -22.93
N ILE A 64 27.29 13.08 -22.11
CA ILE A 64 27.31 13.72 -20.79
C ILE A 64 26.86 15.18 -20.83
N THR A 65 27.32 15.94 -21.83
CA THR A 65 26.91 17.35 -21.97
C THR A 65 25.45 17.49 -22.40
N LYS A 66 24.96 16.62 -23.29
CA LYS A 66 23.56 16.59 -23.72
C LYS A 66 22.62 16.23 -22.57
N ILE A 67 23.00 15.23 -21.77
CA ILE A 67 22.27 14.82 -20.56
C ILE A 67 22.24 15.99 -19.58
N ALA A 68 23.39 16.61 -19.28
CA ALA A 68 23.46 17.77 -18.39
C ALA A 68 22.53 18.92 -18.81
N ASN A 69 22.37 19.13 -20.11
CA ASN A 69 21.51 20.14 -20.71
C ASN A 69 20.04 19.71 -20.89
N PHE A 70 19.67 18.51 -20.44
CA PHE A 70 18.33 17.94 -20.58
C PHE A 70 17.92 17.60 -22.04
N GLU A 71 18.87 17.60 -22.99
CA GLU A 71 18.60 17.43 -24.43
C GLU A 71 18.17 16.01 -24.82
N ARG A 72 18.60 15.00 -24.04
CA ARG A 72 18.25 13.59 -24.25
C ARG A 72 16.89 13.21 -23.66
N VAL A 73 16.37 13.98 -22.69
CA VAL A 73 15.12 13.66 -22.00
C VAL A 73 13.94 13.86 -22.97
N GLY A 74 12.99 12.92 -22.95
CA GLY A 74 11.79 12.92 -23.78
C GLY A 74 10.76 13.98 -23.42
N VAL A 75 11.15 15.21 -23.11
CA VAL A 75 10.22 16.34 -22.89
C VAL A 75 10.67 17.51 -23.75
N LYS A 76 9.85 17.91 -24.72
CA LYS A 76 10.16 18.98 -25.67
C LYS A 76 8.94 19.84 -25.91
N VAL A 77 9.18 21.09 -26.32
CA VAL A 77 8.15 21.93 -26.92
C VAL A 77 8.29 21.83 -28.42
N ASN A 78 7.23 21.47 -29.14
CA ASN A 78 7.26 21.42 -30.60
C ASN A 78 7.11 22.83 -31.22
N ASP A 79 7.17 22.92 -32.54
CA ASP A 79 7.10 24.20 -33.25
C ASP A 79 5.76 24.95 -33.06
N ALA A 80 4.70 24.25 -32.66
CA ALA A 80 3.39 24.83 -32.35
C ALA A 80 3.31 25.38 -30.91
N GLY A 81 4.35 25.20 -30.10
CA GLY A 81 4.34 25.60 -28.69
C GLY A 81 3.73 24.55 -27.75
N GLU A 82 3.47 23.33 -28.24
CA GLU A 82 2.87 22.25 -27.46
C GLU A 82 3.94 21.45 -26.72
N LEU A 83 3.63 21.04 -25.49
CA LEU A 83 4.50 20.18 -24.70
C LEU A 83 4.32 18.71 -25.12
N VAL A 84 5.39 18.11 -25.62
CA VAL A 84 5.45 16.74 -26.13
C VAL A 84 6.27 15.88 -25.18
N TYR A 85 5.66 14.78 -24.72
CA TYR A 85 6.32 13.71 -23.98
C TYR A 85 6.62 12.53 -24.90
N THR A 86 7.88 12.09 -24.95
CA THR A 86 8.28 10.82 -25.55
C THR A 86 8.48 9.82 -24.40
N LEU A 87 7.67 8.77 -24.39
CA LEU A 87 7.74 7.73 -23.38
C LEU A 87 8.74 6.64 -23.80
N ARG A 88 9.32 5.97 -22.81
CA ARG A 88 10.22 4.83 -23.00
C ARG A 88 9.46 3.62 -23.54
N THR A 89 8.30 3.34 -22.96
CA THR A 89 7.36 2.29 -23.38
C THR A 89 5.96 2.88 -23.49
N SER A 90 5.05 2.14 -24.13
CA SER A 90 3.64 2.53 -24.13
C SER A 90 3.09 2.52 -22.71
N ALA A 91 2.44 3.61 -22.30
CA ALA A 91 1.84 3.76 -20.99
C ALA A 91 0.53 4.56 -21.12
N LYS A 92 -0.58 3.86 -21.36
CA LYS A 92 -1.92 4.48 -21.50
C LYS A 92 -2.32 5.31 -20.27
N PHE A 93 -1.82 4.92 -19.09
CA PHE A 93 -2.05 5.60 -17.81
C PHE A 93 -1.19 6.87 -17.62
N PHE A 94 -0.25 7.19 -18.53
CA PHE A 94 0.65 8.35 -18.39
C PHE A 94 -0.06 9.68 -18.10
N PRO A 95 -1.23 10.01 -18.69
CA PRO A 95 -1.97 11.22 -18.33
C PRO A 95 -2.32 11.32 -16.84
N THR A 96 -2.55 10.18 -16.17
CA THR A 96 -2.82 10.17 -14.72
C THR A 96 -1.58 10.53 -13.90
N MET A 97 -0.38 10.22 -14.40
CA MET A 97 0.88 10.61 -13.76
C MET A 97 1.10 12.13 -13.79
N LEU A 98 0.61 12.82 -14.83
CA LEU A 98 0.71 14.27 -14.96
C LEU A 98 -0.05 15.04 -13.86
N THR A 99 -0.87 14.34 -13.07
CA THR A 99 -1.62 14.92 -11.95
C THR A 99 -0.82 15.02 -10.64
N TYR A 100 0.40 14.48 -10.60
CA TYR A 100 1.28 14.49 -9.42
C TYR A 100 2.22 15.71 -9.38
N THR A 101 2.73 16.03 -8.19
CA THR A 101 3.59 17.21 -7.94
C THR A 101 4.84 17.31 -8.85
N PRO A 102 5.54 16.22 -9.24
CA PRO A 102 6.73 16.35 -10.08
C PRO A 102 6.46 16.91 -11.48
N TYR A 103 5.22 16.86 -11.96
CA TYR A 103 4.80 17.42 -13.23
C TYR A 103 4.25 18.85 -13.11
N THR A 104 4.18 19.41 -11.90
CA THR A 104 3.78 20.81 -11.72
C THR A 104 4.85 21.77 -12.25
N PRO A 105 4.45 22.85 -12.94
CA PRO A 105 5.42 23.74 -13.57
C PRO A 105 6.15 24.61 -12.54
N THR A 106 7.41 24.93 -12.84
CA THR A 106 8.20 25.90 -12.07
C THR A 106 8.65 27.05 -12.97
N ASN A 107 8.51 28.30 -12.51
CA ASN A 107 9.02 29.45 -13.25
C ASN A 107 10.56 29.47 -13.24
N LYS A 108 11.16 29.23 -14.41
CA LYS A 108 12.62 29.12 -14.58
C LYS A 108 13.40 30.35 -14.10
N ASN A 109 12.89 31.56 -14.36
CA ASN A 109 13.60 32.79 -14.00
C ASN A 109 13.60 32.98 -12.48
N PHE A 110 12.45 32.82 -11.85
CA PHE A 110 12.32 32.93 -10.40
C PHE A 110 13.10 31.83 -9.67
N TYR A 111 13.05 30.58 -10.16
CA TYR A 111 13.85 29.49 -9.61
C TYR A 111 15.34 29.81 -9.64
N LYS A 112 15.85 30.32 -10.77
CA LYS A 112 17.25 30.76 -10.89
C LYS A 112 17.58 31.95 -9.98
N GLU A 113 16.67 32.91 -9.86
CA GLU A 113 16.82 34.08 -8.99
C GLU A 113 16.96 33.66 -7.51
N LYS A 114 16.12 32.72 -7.05
CA LYS A 114 16.13 32.26 -5.65
C LYS A 114 17.25 31.25 -5.37
N GLY A 115 17.64 30.43 -6.34
CA GLY A 115 18.67 29.42 -6.19
C GLY A 115 18.38 28.48 -5.02
N THR A 116 19.35 28.34 -4.10
CA THR A 116 19.23 27.47 -2.92
C THR A 116 18.17 27.92 -1.91
N LYS A 117 17.62 29.13 -2.05
CA LYS A 117 16.53 29.62 -1.19
C LYS A 117 15.15 29.22 -1.70
N TYR A 118 15.01 28.76 -2.95
CA TYR A 118 13.72 28.38 -3.52
C TYR A 118 12.98 27.38 -2.63
N GLY A 119 11.70 27.63 -2.34
CA GLY A 119 10.87 26.74 -1.52
C GLY A 119 11.11 26.79 0.00
N THR A 120 12.03 27.62 0.50
CA THR A 120 12.35 27.67 1.95
C THR A 120 11.40 28.55 2.78
N THR A 121 10.71 29.49 2.14
CA THR A 121 9.73 30.40 2.76
C THR A 121 8.64 30.72 1.73
N ALA A 122 7.52 31.30 2.19
CA ALA A 122 6.44 31.76 1.31
C ALA A 122 6.95 32.74 0.23
N ASP A 123 7.82 33.70 0.60
CA ASP A 123 8.39 34.69 -0.33
C ASP A 123 9.39 34.09 -1.35
N ASN A 124 9.84 32.87 -1.11
CA ASN A 124 10.77 32.14 -1.98
C ASN A 124 10.06 31.13 -2.89
N MET A 125 8.75 31.30 -3.11
CA MET A 125 7.94 30.50 -4.02
C MET A 125 7.10 31.38 -4.95
N LEU A 126 6.75 30.84 -6.12
CA LEU A 126 5.69 31.36 -6.98
C LEU A 126 4.58 30.32 -7.09
N TYR A 127 3.35 30.80 -7.25
CA TYR A 127 2.16 29.96 -7.20
C TYR A 127 1.34 30.11 -8.48
N CYS A 128 0.90 28.98 -9.05
CA CYS A 128 -0.03 28.93 -10.18
C CYS A 128 -1.33 28.17 -9.84
N GLY A 129 -1.49 27.70 -8.60
CA GLY A 129 -2.68 26.99 -8.13
C GLY A 129 -3.75 27.93 -7.56
N ALA A 130 -4.83 27.33 -7.04
CA ALA A 130 -6.00 28.03 -6.48
C ALA A 130 -5.68 28.91 -5.26
N PHE A 131 -4.60 28.61 -4.55
CA PHE A 131 -4.16 29.32 -3.36
C PHE A 131 -2.65 29.61 -3.40
N TYR A 132 -2.23 30.61 -2.63
CA TYR A 132 -0.83 30.89 -2.32
C TYR A 132 -0.63 31.00 -0.81
N ILE A 133 0.57 30.66 -0.32
CA ILE A 133 0.90 30.72 1.10
C ILE A 133 1.22 32.17 1.48
N THR A 134 0.65 32.65 2.58
CA THR A 134 0.97 33.96 3.18
C THR A 134 1.68 33.86 4.52
N GLU A 135 1.58 32.71 5.18
CA GLU A 135 2.25 32.44 6.47
C GLU A 135 2.68 30.98 6.51
N PHE A 136 3.94 30.74 6.86
CA PHE A 136 4.51 29.40 6.99
C PHE A 136 5.34 29.32 8.28
N GLN A 137 4.77 28.69 9.29
CA GLN A 137 5.37 28.47 10.62
C GLN A 137 5.28 26.98 10.98
N SER A 138 6.03 26.55 12.00
CA SER A 138 6.08 25.14 12.40
C SER A 138 4.72 24.58 12.84
N ASN A 139 3.83 25.43 13.38
CA ASN A 139 2.51 25.03 13.87
C ASN A 139 1.35 25.61 13.07
N LYS A 140 1.61 26.38 12.00
CA LYS A 140 0.57 27.08 11.25
C LYS A 140 0.97 27.34 9.79
N VAL A 141 0.05 27.07 8.87
CA VAL A 141 0.15 27.50 7.48
C VAL A 141 -1.13 28.24 7.08
N THR A 142 -0.98 29.45 6.54
CA THR A 142 -2.10 30.25 6.04
C THR A 142 -2.03 30.35 4.53
N TYR A 143 -3.13 30.00 3.86
CA TYR A 143 -3.31 30.13 2.42
C TYR A 143 -4.34 31.21 2.09
N GLN A 144 -4.12 31.96 1.02
CA GLN A 144 -5.05 32.94 0.48
C GLN A 144 -5.48 32.55 -0.94
N LYS A 145 -6.73 32.82 -1.29
CA LYS A 145 -7.27 32.61 -2.64
C LYS A 145 -6.42 33.37 -3.66
N ASN A 146 -6.02 32.67 -4.72
CA ASN A 146 -5.27 33.25 -5.82
C ASN A 146 -6.20 33.81 -6.90
N GLU A 147 -6.37 35.13 -6.93
CA GLU A 147 -7.21 35.83 -7.93
C GLU A 147 -6.69 35.74 -9.38
N LYS A 148 -5.48 35.18 -9.57
CA LYS A 148 -4.88 34.91 -10.88
C LYS A 148 -5.04 33.45 -11.33
N TYR A 149 -5.65 32.59 -10.51
CA TYR A 149 -5.91 31.20 -10.88
C TYR A 149 -6.98 31.14 -11.98
N TYR A 150 -6.78 30.29 -12.99
CA TYR A 150 -7.68 30.22 -14.14
C TYR A 150 -9.10 29.82 -13.76
N ASN A 151 -9.25 28.92 -12.77
CA ASN A 151 -10.53 28.41 -12.28
C ASN A 151 -10.91 29.03 -10.93
N LYS A 152 -10.63 30.33 -10.73
CA LYS A 152 -10.89 31.05 -9.47
C LYS A 152 -12.38 31.19 -9.11
N ASP A 153 -13.27 31.07 -10.10
CA ASP A 153 -14.72 31.23 -9.88
C ASP A 153 -15.29 30.03 -9.10
N ASN A 154 -14.64 28.87 -9.20
CA ASN A 154 -14.92 27.67 -8.40
C ASN A 154 -14.11 27.64 -7.08
N VAL A 155 -13.47 28.74 -6.69
CA VAL A 155 -12.76 28.85 -5.39
C VAL A 155 -13.58 29.73 -4.46
N HIS A 156 -14.35 29.09 -3.57
CA HIS A 156 -15.29 29.79 -2.67
C HIS A 156 -14.67 30.18 -1.32
N ILE A 157 -13.59 29.51 -0.90
CA ILE A 157 -12.86 29.83 0.33
C ILE A 157 -11.86 30.97 0.05
N SER A 158 -11.93 32.05 0.82
CA SER A 158 -10.98 33.18 0.71
C SER A 158 -9.65 32.90 1.42
N THR A 159 -9.71 32.31 2.62
CA THR A 159 -8.52 32.05 3.44
C THR A 159 -8.63 30.68 4.09
N VAL A 160 -7.54 29.90 4.07
CA VAL A 160 -7.45 28.60 4.75
C VAL A 160 -6.37 28.69 5.83
N ASN A 161 -6.69 28.31 7.06
CA ASN A 161 -5.75 28.24 8.17
C ASN A 161 -5.56 26.78 8.58
N TYR A 162 -4.42 26.17 8.23
CA TYR A 162 -4.03 24.88 8.78
C TYR A 162 -3.29 25.09 10.10
N LYS A 163 -3.77 24.44 11.15
CA LYS A 163 -3.11 24.37 12.46
C LYS A 163 -2.55 22.96 12.65
N VAL A 164 -1.28 22.88 13.02
CA VAL A 164 -0.67 21.60 13.44
C VAL A 164 -0.90 21.48 14.95
N VAL A 165 -1.62 20.44 15.35
CA VAL A 165 -1.88 20.12 16.76
C VAL A 165 -0.87 19.11 17.27
N ASP A 166 -0.62 19.11 18.59
CA ASP A 166 0.28 18.14 19.22
C ASP A 166 -0.30 16.73 19.15
N THR A 167 0.55 15.70 19.09
CA THR A 167 0.10 14.29 19.04
C THR A 167 -0.63 13.84 20.31
N SER A 168 -0.51 14.59 21.42
CA SER A 168 -1.29 14.40 22.65
C SER A 168 -2.70 14.99 22.60
N THR A 169 -3.05 15.76 21.54
CA THR A 169 -4.39 16.34 21.37
C THR A 169 -5.42 15.23 21.23
N SER A 170 -6.41 15.20 22.12
CA SER A 170 -7.45 14.18 22.12
C SER A 170 -8.59 14.52 21.16
N TYR A 171 -9.40 13.51 20.79
CA TYR A 171 -10.63 13.73 20.02
C TYR A 171 -11.61 14.69 20.72
N LYS A 172 -11.63 14.66 22.05
CA LYS A 172 -12.41 15.60 22.87
C LYS A 172 -11.92 17.04 22.69
N ASP A 173 -10.60 17.27 22.69
CA ASP A 173 -10.04 18.61 22.51
C ASP A 173 -10.41 19.18 21.12
N MET A 174 -10.45 18.33 20.09
CA MET A 174 -10.86 18.71 18.73
C MET A 174 -12.35 19.10 18.66
N ARG A 175 -13.24 18.35 19.34
CA ARG A 175 -14.65 18.74 19.49
C ARG A 175 -14.78 20.07 20.22
N GLU A 176 -14.10 20.24 21.34
CA GLU A 176 -14.20 21.49 22.11
C GLU A 176 -13.62 22.69 21.34
N ALA A 177 -12.58 22.50 20.52
CA ALA A 177 -12.08 23.51 19.60
C ALA A 177 -13.13 23.89 18.54
N PHE A 178 -13.88 22.91 18.03
CA PHE A 178 -15.01 23.17 17.13
C PHE A 178 -16.13 23.96 17.83
N ASP A 179 -16.48 23.60 19.06
CA ASP A 179 -17.49 24.29 19.88
C ASP A 179 -17.09 25.76 20.16
N ARG A 180 -15.78 26.04 20.26
CA ARG A 180 -15.22 27.40 20.39
C ARG A 180 -15.00 28.14 19.06
N ASN A 181 -15.42 27.56 17.92
CA ASN A 181 -15.18 28.10 16.57
C ASN A 181 -13.70 28.30 16.21
N GLU A 182 -12.81 27.48 16.77
CA GLU A 182 -11.38 27.51 16.45
C GLU A 182 -11.01 26.66 15.23
N VAL A 183 -11.89 25.73 14.84
CA VAL A 183 -11.81 24.84 13.67
C VAL A 183 -13.19 24.68 13.03
N ASP A 184 -13.22 24.35 11.74
CA ASP A 184 -14.45 24.24 10.95
C ASP A 184 -15.06 22.82 10.94
N GLY A 185 -14.35 21.83 11.48
CA GLY A 185 -14.86 20.48 11.63
C GLY A 185 -13.90 19.56 12.39
N PHE A 186 -14.42 18.39 12.79
CA PHE A 186 -13.67 17.35 13.48
C PHE A 186 -14.22 15.95 13.16
N ALA A 187 -13.37 14.93 13.32
CA ALA A 187 -13.77 13.54 13.21
C ALA A 187 -14.35 13.03 14.55
N LEU A 188 -15.43 12.26 14.49
CA LEU A 188 -16.02 11.63 15.68
C LEU A 188 -15.26 10.34 16.00
N ASN A 189 -15.04 10.09 17.29
CA ASN A 189 -14.36 8.90 17.78
C ASN A 189 -14.88 8.52 19.17
N GLN A 190 -15.02 7.22 19.44
CA GLN A 190 -15.50 6.69 20.73
C GLN A 190 -14.65 7.12 21.93
N LYS A 191 -13.37 7.45 21.70
CA LYS A 191 -12.47 7.99 22.75
C LYS A 191 -12.93 9.37 23.27
N ASP A 192 -13.79 10.09 22.55
CA ASP A 192 -14.57 11.22 23.09
C ASP A 192 -15.97 10.71 23.47
N GLU A 193 -16.12 10.06 24.63
CA GLU A 193 -17.39 9.50 25.09
C GLU A 193 -18.53 10.53 25.11
N THR A 194 -18.21 11.79 25.44
CA THR A 194 -19.20 12.87 25.47
C THR A 194 -19.66 13.22 24.06
N GLY A 195 -18.72 13.42 23.13
CA GLY A 195 -19.04 13.65 21.72
C GLY A 195 -19.76 12.46 21.09
N TRP A 196 -19.32 11.24 21.39
CA TRP A 196 -19.94 10.02 20.87
C TRP A 196 -21.39 9.88 21.32
N LYS A 197 -21.67 10.11 22.61
CA LYS A 197 -23.04 10.14 23.12
C LYS A 197 -23.87 11.26 22.50
N MET A 198 -23.30 12.45 22.36
CA MET A 198 -23.99 13.63 21.82
C MET A 198 -24.37 13.47 20.35
N TYR A 199 -23.48 12.90 19.53
CA TYR A 199 -23.63 12.89 18.08
C TYR A 199 -24.08 11.54 17.52
N ILE A 200 -23.55 10.44 18.06
CA ILE A 200 -23.78 9.09 17.52
C ILE A 200 -24.89 8.38 18.28
N THR A 201 -24.70 8.03 19.55
CA THR A 201 -25.63 7.11 20.23
C THR A 201 -26.87 7.79 20.78
N GLY A 202 -26.82 9.09 21.06
CA GLY A 202 -27.93 9.82 21.67
C GLY A 202 -28.14 9.48 23.15
N GLU A 203 -29.10 10.17 23.79
CA GLU A 203 -29.44 9.94 25.19
C GLU A 203 -30.08 8.56 25.45
N ASP A 204 -30.76 8.00 24.46
CA ASP A 204 -31.38 6.67 24.53
C ASP A 204 -30.40 5.53 24.17
N GLY A 205 -29.21 5.86 23.67
CA GLY A 205 -28.18 4.91 23.30
C GLY A 205 -28.46 4.11 22.03
N THR A 206 -29.45 4.51 21.21
CA THR A 206 -29.92 3.73 20.06
C THR A 206 -29.26 4.11 18.73
N GLY A 207 -28.66 5.30 18.63
CA GLY A 207 -28.02 5.74 17.40
C GLY A 207 -26.72 4.97 17.11
N THR A 208 -26.40 4.81 15.84
CA THR A 208 -25.22 4.10 15.36
C THR A 208 -24.38 5.00 14.45
N MET A 209 -23.19 4.55 14.04
CA MET A 209 -22.37 5.35 13.13
C MET A 209 -23.10 5.57 11.80
N GLU A 210 -23.82 4.57 11.29
CA GLU A 210 -24.62 4.57 10.06
C GLU A 210 -25.90 5.39 10.19
N ASN A 211 -26.53 5.35 11.37
CA ASN A 211 -27.77 6.05 11.70
C ASN A 211 -27.58 6.87 12.98
N PRO A 212 -26.84 7.98 12.92
CA PRO A 212 -26.48 8.76 14.10
C PRO A 212 -27.71 9.46 14.68
N ALA A 213 -27.72 9.63 16.01
CA ALA A 213 -28.79 10.33 16.72
C ALA A 213 -28.87 11.81 16.38
N SER A 214 -27.73 12.46 16.04
CA SER A 214 -27.69 13.85 15.63
C SER A 214 -27.74 13.99 14.11
N ASP A 215 -28.66 14.83 13.64
CA ASP A 215 -28.80 15.17 12.22
C ASP A 215 -27.63 15.98 11.67
N LYS A 216 -26.73 16.49 12.51
CA LYS A 216 -25.52 17.25 12.11
C LYS A 216 -24.36 16.36 11.68
N VAL A 217 -24.47 15.06 11.87
CA VAL A 217 -23.40 14.11 11.58
C VAL A 217 -23.35 13.82 10.08
N ASN A 218 -22.20 14.09 9.48
CA ASN A 218 -21.85 13.55 8.18
C ASN A 218 -21.39 12.11 8.35
N SER A 219 -22.35 11.20 8.44
CA SER A 219 -22.10 9.77 8.37
C SER A 219 -22.09 9.31 6.92
N ARG A 220 -21.04 8.60 6.52
CA ARG A 220 -20.96 7.98 5.19
C ARG A 220 -20.03 6.77 5.19
N GLU A 221 -20.36 5.82 4.34
CA GLU A 221 -19.42 4.84 3.84
C GLU A 221 -18.38 5.55 2.96
N MET A 222 -17.11 5.33 3.28
CA MET A 222 -15.98 5.76 2.46
C MET A 222 -15.67 4.67 1.44
N THR A 223 -15.58 5.06 0.18
CA THR A 223 -15.16 4.20 -0.94
C THR A 223 -13.86 4.72 -1.56
N ASP A 224 -13.12 5.53 -0.82
CA ASP A 224 -11.89 6.14 -1.31
C ASP A 224 -10.83 5.05 -1.44
N VAL A 225 -10.19 4.99 -2.62
CA VAL A 225 -9.02 4.14 -2.81
C VAL A 225 -7.77 4.83 -2.28
N ASP A 226 -7.07 4.21 -1.33
CA ASP A 226 -5.83 4.71 -0.73
C ASP A 226 -4.83 3.55 -0.55
N TYR A 227 -4.28 3.34 0.65
CA TYR A 227 -3.33 2.27 0.91
C TYR A 227 -4.03 0.92 1.04
N THR A 228 -3.76 0.02 0.10
CA THR A 228 -4.03 -1.42 0.28
C THR A 228 -2.97 -2.00 1.21
N TYR A 229 -3.36 -2.29 2.44
CA TYR A 229 -2.54 -3.01 3.40
C TYR A 229 -2.57 -4.51 3.16
N HIS A 230 -1.40 -5.12 3.20
CA HIS A 230 -1.22 -6.55 2.99
C HIS A 230 -0.09 -7.07 3.87
N PHE A 231 -0.20 -8.32 4.29
CA PHE A 231 0.94 -9.06 4.82
C PHE A 231 1.79 -9.54 3.66
N ASN A 232 3.10 -9.55 3.83
CA ASN A 232 4.01 -10.14 2.87
C ASN A 232 5.15 -10.87 3.56
N LEU A 233 5.58 -11.95 2.91
CA LEU A 233 6.64 -12.82 3.36
C LEU A 233 7.95 -12.41 2.70
N ASN A 234 9.01 -12.41 3.50
CA ASN A 234 10.36 -12.51 2.99
C ASN A 234 10.76 -13.99 2.96
N VAL A 235 10.78 -14.59 1.77
CA VAL A 235 11.01 -16.03 1.62
C VAL A 235 12.48 -16.43 1.70
N ASN A 236 13.39 -15.45 1.67
CA ASN A 236 14.82 -15.68 1.76
C ASN A 236 15.52 -14.45 2.38
N ARG A 237 15.23 -14.18 3.67
CA ARG A 237 15.81 -13.02 4.35
C ARG A 237 17.30 -13.21 4.64
N SER A 238 18.02 -12.10 4.73
CA SER A 238 19.45 -12.09 5.06
C SER A 238 19.73 -12.59 6.48
N THR A 239 20.86 -13.30 6.63
CA THR A 239 21.44 -13.76 7.90
C THR A 239 22.52 -12.82 8.44
N ASP A 240 22.64 -11.60 7.89
CA ASP A 240 23.62 -10.61 8.37
C ASP A 240 23.43 -10.35 9.87
N SER A 241 24.54 -10.35 10.61
CA SER A 241 24.60 -9.97 12.02
C SER A 241 23.92 -8.62 12.35
N ALA A 242 23.90 -7.68 11.40
CA ALA A 242 23.18 -6.41 11.53
C ALA A 242 21.65 -6.60 11.67
N SER A 243 21.10 -7.73 11.23
CA SER A 243 19.70 -8.08 11.43
C SER A 243 19.40 -8.50 12.88
N PHE A 244 20.39 -9.01 13.62
CA PHE A 244 20.17 -9.57 14.97
C PHE A 244 19.97 -8.49 16.03
N SER A 245 20.70 -7.38 15.93
CA SER A 245 20.63 -6.27 16.90
C SER A 245 19.29 -5.53 16.87
N ASN A 246 18.51 -5.72 15.81
CA ASN A 246 17.22 -5.07 15.62
C ASN A 246 16.02 -6.02 15.88
N ALA A 247 16.28 -7.23 16.37
CA ALA A 247 15.28 -8.23 16.71
C ALA A 247 15.25 -8.47 18.23
N THR A 248 14.10 -8.26 18.88
CA THR A 248 13.96 -8.36 20.34
C THR A 248 13.42 -9.72 20.83
N TYR A 249 13.08 -10.62 19.92
CA TYR A 249 12.40 -11.88 20.24
C TYR A 249 13.35 -13.04 20.56
N TRP A 250 14.67 -12.86 20.37
CA TRP A 250 15.65 -13.94 20.61
C TRP A 250 15.65 -14.43 22.05
N ASP A 251 15.47 -13.52 23.01
CA ASP A 251 15.37 -13.86 24.42
C ASP A 251 14.09 -14.65 24.72
N ASP A 252 12.97 -14.33 24.06
CA ASP A 252 11.70 -15.06 24.18
C ASP A 252 11.86 -16.51 23.64
N LEU A 253 12.74 -16.73 22.66
CA LEU A 253 13.09 -18.06 22.13
C LEU A 253 14.22 -18.75 22.90
N GLY A 254 14.85 -18.08 23.86
CA GLY A 254 16.03 -18.60 24.58
C GLY A 254 17.30 -18.74 23.73
N ILE A 255 17.37 -18.08 22.56
CA ILE A 255 18.49 -18.16 21.61
C ILE A 255 19.49 -17.04 21.90
N LYS A 256 20.70 -17.39 22.31
CA LYS A 256 21.70 -16.39 22.78
C LYS A 256 22.84 -16.14 21.83
N ASN A 257 23.34 -17.18 21.16
CA ASN A 257 24.50 -17.05 20.28
C ASN A 257 24.06 -16.80 18.83
N ASP A 258 24.93 -16.16 18.06
CA ASP A 258 24.62 -15.75 16.70
C ASP A 258 24.54 -16.93 15.73
N ALA A 259 25.25 -18.04 15.98
CA ALA A 259 25.19 -19.24 15.14
C ALA A 259 23.79 -19.87 15.16
N ASP A 260 23.16 -19.94 16.33
CA ASP A 260 21.80 -20.45 16.49
C ASP A 260 20.76 -19.49 15.89
N LYS A 261 21.01 -18.16 15.92
CA LYS A 261 20.16 -17.18 15.23
C LYS A 261 20.21 -17.37 13.72
N VAL A 262 21.42 -17.52 13.16
CA VAL A 262 21.64 -17.82 11.74
C VAL A 262 20.90 -19.11 11.37
N ALA A 263 21.12 -20.19 12.12
CA ALA A 263 20.49 -21.48 11.87
C ALA A 263 18.95 -21.41 11.93
N THR A 264 18.39 -20.61 12.83
CA THR A 264 16.94 -20.39 12.94
C THR A 264 16.38 -19.66 11.72
N ILE A 265 17.09 -18.64 11.22
CA ILE A 265 16.70 -17.90 10.01
C ILE A 265 16.82 -18.79 8.78
N GLU A 266 17.94 -19.51 8.62
CA GLU A 266 18.15 -20.43 7.49
C GLU A 266 17.10 -21.54 7.47
N ASN A 267 16.78 -22.13 8.63
CA ASN A 267 15.70 -23.12 8.75
C ASN A 267 14.35 -22.55 8.29
N THR A 268 14.07 -21.29 8.61
CA THR A 268 12.83 -20.63 8.20
C THR A 268 12.83 -20.31 6.70
N ASN A 269 13.94 -19.81 6.14
CA ASN A 269 14.08 -19.59 4.70
C ASN A 269 13.88 -20.91 3.92
N GLU A 270 14.47 -22.02 4.38
CA GLU A 270 14.26 -23.34 3.77
C GLU A 270 12.80 -23.80 3.88
N ALA A 271 12.14 -23.56 5.01
CA ALA A 271 10.73 -23.90 5.18
C ALA A 271 9.81 -23.07 4.25
N LEU A 272 10.14 -21.80 4.01
CA LEU A 272 9.37 -20.92 3.12
C LEU A 272 9.49 -21.29 1.64
N LYS A 273 10.48 -22.11 1.25
CA LYS A 273 10.51 -22.73 -0.08
C LYS A 273 9.38 -23.75 -0.30
N ILE A 274 8.67 -24.14 0.74
CA ILE A 274 7.51 -25.04 0.65
C ILE A 274 6.23 -24.20 0.53
N ARG A 275 5.51 -24.31 -0.58
CA ARG A 275 4.28 -23.56 -0.84
C ARG A 275 3.25 -23.74 0.27
N GLU A 276 3.07 -24.97 0.76
CA GLU A 276 2.07 -25.28 1.78
C GLU A 276 2.40 -24.63 3.14
N VAL A 277 3.69 -24.41 3.45
CA VAL A 277 4.10 -23.63 4.63
C VAL A 277 3.67 -22.17 4.49
N ARG A 278 3.97 -21.54 3.35
CA ARG A 278 3.57 -20.15 3.07
C ARG A 278 2.06 -19.97 3.07
N LYS A 279 1.34 -20.90 2.44
CA LYS A 279 -0.13 -20.96 2.43
C LYS A 279 -0.69 -20.99 3.85
N LEU A 280 -0.15 -21.82 4.74
CA LEU A 280 -0.57 -21.87 6.14
C LEU A 280 -0.24 -20.57 6.89
N ILE A 281 0.96 -20.00 6.70
CA ILE A 281 1.36 -18.77 7.40
C ILE A 281 0.38 -17.64 7.10
N LEU A 282 0.09 -17.37 5.81
CA LEU A 282 -0.79 -16.27 5.43
C LEU A 282 -2.26 -16.54 5.76
N ASN A 283 -2.74 -17.76 5.55
CA ASN A 283 -4.14 -18.10 5.84
C ASN A 283 -4.42 -18.41 7.32
N GLY A 284 -3.38 -18.66 8.11
CA GLY A 284 -3.45 -18.81 9.57
C GLY A 284 -3.75 -17.50 10.30
N ILE A 285 -3.51 -16.35 9.67
CA ILE A 285 -3.81 -15.04 10.25
C ILE A 285 -5.32 -14.86 10.32
N ASP A 286 -5.81 -14.58 11.53
CA ASP A 286 -7.22 -14.30 11.79
C ASP A 286 -7.50 -12.81 11.63
N LEU A 287 -8.07 -12.44 10.49
CA LEU A 287 -8.38 -11.05 10.20
C LEU A 287 -9.50 -10.51 11.09
N SER A 288 -10.37 -11.37 11.65
CA SER A 288 -11.40 -10.90 12.58
C SER A 288 -10.78 -10.40 13.88
N VAL A 289 -9.80 -11.13 14.41
CA VAL A 289 -9.01 -10.71 15.58
C VAL A 289 -8.14 -9.50 15.26
N TYR A 290 -7.55 -9.44 14.06
CA TYR A 290 -6.75 -8.29 13.65
C TYR A 290 -7.60 -7.02 13.48
N ASN A 291 -8.82 -7.14 12.93
CA ASN A 291 -9.72 -6.02 12.67
C ASN A 291 -10.49 -5.55 13.90
N ASP A 292 -10.43 -6.27 15.04
CA ASP A 292 -11.01 -5.83 16.31
C ASP A 292 -10.55 -4.43 16.73
N GLN A 293 -9.38 -4.00 16.27
CA GLN A 293 -8.82 -2.66 16.50
C GLN A 293 -9.58 -1.50 15.85
N PHE A 294 -10.48 -1.77 14.89
CA PHE A 294 -11.19 -0.73 14.14
C PHE A 294 -12.56 -0.37 14.74
N TYR A 295 -13.01 -1.07 15.79
CA TYR A 295 -14.20 -0.71 16.59
C TYR A 295 -15.48 -0.44 15.78
N VAL A 296 -15.81 -1.34 14.85
CA VAL A 296 -17.01 -1.27 14.00
C VAL A 296 -17.95 -2.46 14.20
N ASP A 297 -19.20 -2.27 13.79
CA ASP A 297 -20.25 -3.30 13.88
C ASP A 297 -19.94 -4.49 12.96
N ASP A 298 -19.57 -4.24 11.70
CA ASP A 298 -19.05 -5.28 10.80
C ASP A 298 -17.52 -5.19 10.68
N LYS A 299 -16.82 -6.09 11.37
CA LYS A 299 -15.35 -6.18 11.38
C LYS A 299 -14.78 -6.74 10.07
N ASN A 300 -15.61 -7.45 9.29
CA ASN A 300 -15.22 -7.98 8.00
C ASN A 300 -15.30 -6.92 6.92
N GLN A 301 -15.97 -5.78 7.16
CA GLN A 301 -16.13 -4.71 6.18
C GLN A 301 -14.80 -4.16 5.62
N TYR A 302 -13.72 -4.33 6.38
CA TYR A 302 -12.38 -3.90 6.02
C TYR A 302 -11.59 -4.95 5.25
N ALA A 303 -12.03 -6.21 5.23
CA ALA A 303 -11.24 -7.28 4.67
C ALA A 303 -11.18 -7.18 3.14
N MET A 304 -9.97 -7.10 2.61
CA MET A 304 -9.68 -7.15 1.18
C MET A 304 -9.03 -8.47 0.81
N ASN A 305 -9.44 -9.06 -0.31
CA ASN A 305 -8.83 -10.28 -0.86
C ASN A 305 -8.25 -10.09 -2.27
N THR A 306 -8.16 -8.84 -2.72
CA THR A 306 -7.44 -8.45 -3.93
C THR A 306 -6.42 -7.39 -3.55
N PHE A 307 -5.30 -7.37 -4.26
CA PHE A 307 -4.27 -6.36 -4.08
C PHE A 307 -4.62 -5.06 -4.82
N THR A 308 -5.15 -5.19 -6.03
CA THR A 308 -5.73 -4.05 -6.75
C THR A 308 -7.15 -3.80 -6.23
N PRO A 309 -7.45 -2.61 -5.71
CA PRO A 309 -8.74 -2.32 -5.13
C PRO A 309 -9.84 -2.01 -6.16
N ARG A 310 -11.09 -2.23 -5.76
CA ARG A 310 -12.30 -1.91 -6.50
C ARG A 310 -12.44 -0.40 -6.58
N GLY A 311 -12.94 0.08 -7.71
CA GLY A 311 -13.04 1.51 -7.99
C GLY A 311 -11.72 2.18 -8.35
N TYR A 312 -10.62 1.43 -8.44
CA TYR A 312 -9.33 2.01 -8.79
C TYR A 312 -9.22 2.31 -10.29
N VAL A 313 -9.49 1.30 -11.12
CA VAL A 313 -9.30 1.36 -12.58
C VAL A 313 -10.38 0.58 -13.29
N TYR A 314 -10.75 1.06 -14.48
CA TYR A 314 -11.81 0.53 -15.33
C TYR A 314 -11.29 0.35 -16.75
N ASP A 315 -11.78 -0.67 -17.45
CA ASP A 315 -11.46 -0.88 -18.86
C ASP A 315 -12.15 0.16 -19.78
N GLU A 316 -11.90 0.08 -21.09
CA GLU A 316 -12.48 0.98 -22.08
C GLU A 316 -14.03 0.91 -22.19
N TYR A 317 -14.66 -0.10 -21.56
CA TYR A 317 -16.10 -0.33 -21.51
C TYR A 317 -16.71 0.00 -20.13
N GLY A 318 -15.91 0.49 -19.18
CA GLY A 318 -16.36 0.83 -17.84
C GLY A 318 -16.46 -0.37 -16.88
N LYS A 319 -15.90 -1.54 -17.23
CA LYS A 319 -15.82 -2.68 -16.33
C LYS A 319 -14.68 -2.49 -15.32
N ASP A 320 -14.98 -2.67 -14.04
CA ASP A 320 -14.00 -2.55 -12.95
C ASP A 320 -12.98 -3.70 -13.02
N TYR A 321 -11.70 -3.41 -12.78
CA TYR A 321 -10.65 -4.42 -12.75
C TYR A 321 -10.98 -5.62 -11.83
N VAL A 322 -11.58 -5.37 -10.67
CA VAL A 322 -11.89 -6.44 -9.71
C VAL A 322 -12.88 -7.47 -10.29
N ASP A 323 -13.73 -7.08 -11.25
CA ASP A 323 -14.61 -8.04 -11.91
C ASP A 323 -13.82 -9.03 -12.79
N PHE A 324 -12.67 -8.65 -13.35
CA PHE A 324 -11.76 -9.58 -14.04
C PHE A 324 -11.12 -10.56 -13.04
N TYR A 325 -10.79 -10.09 -11.84
CA TYR A 325 -10.29 -10.97 -10.77
C TYR A 325 -11.34 -11.99 -10.34
N TYR A 326 -12.61 -11.60 -10.20
CA TYR A 326 -13.68 -12.54 -9.89
C TYR A 326 -13.87 -13.59 -10.98
N GLU A 327 -13.77 -13.21 -12.27
CA GLU A 327 -13.82 -14.15 -13.39
C GLU A 327 -12.66 -15.15 -13.35
N GLU A 328 -11.45 -14.67 -13.10
CA GLU A 328 -10.27 -15.52 -12.96
C GLU A 328 -10.42 -16.48 -11.78
N TYR A 329 -10.79 -15.97 -10.60
CA TYR A 329 -11.02 -16.78 -9.42
C TYR A 329 -12.10 -17.85 -9.65
N ALA A 330 -13.20 -17.47 -10.30
CA ALA A 330 -14.28 -18.39 -10.66
C ALA A 330 -13.79 -19.51 -11.59
N SER A 331 -12.99 -19.16 -12.60
CA SER A 331 -12.38 -20.10 -13.54
C SER A 331 -11.45 -21.10 -12.82
N GLN A 332 -10.52 -20.61 -12.00
CA GLN A 332 -9.52 -21.42 -11.30
C GLN A 332 -10.16 -22.37 -10.27
N LYS A 333 -11.24 -21.94 -9.61
CA LYS A 333 -11.94 -22.73 -8.60
C LYS A 333 -13.09 -23.58 -9.17
N GLY A 334 -13.44 -23.42 -10.45
CA GLY A 334 -14.57 -24.13 -11.07
C GLY A 334 -15.93 -23.75 -10.48
N ILE A 335 -16.10 -22.49 -10.08
CA ILE A 335 -17.33 -21.95 -9.46
C ILE A 335 -17.96 -20.86 -10.34
N THR A 336 -19.13 -20.36 -9.95
CA THR A 336 -19.78 -19.24 -10.67
C THR A 336 -19.15 -17.90 -10.31
N PHE A 337 -19.27 -16.91 -11.21
CA PHE A 337 -18.86 -15.53 -10.95
C PHE A 337 -19.46 -14.98 -9.64
N GLU A 338 -20.76 -15.17 -9.42
CA GLU A 338 -21.41 -14.68 -8.19
C GLU A 338 -20.87 -15.37 -6.94
N LYS A 339 -20.50 -16.66 -7.02
CA LYS A 339 -19.88 -17.35 -5.89
C LYS A 339 -18.46 -16.87 -5.66
N ALA A 340 -17.68 -16.59 -6.71
CA ALA A 340 -16.37 -15.98 -6.58
C ALA A 340 -16.46 -14.59 -5.93
N LYS A 341 -17.39 -13.75 -6.38
CA LYS A 341 -17.67 -12.44 -5.80
C LYS A 341 -18.09 -12.52 -4.34
N GLU A 342 -18.89 -13.52 -3.96
CA GLU A 342 -19.27 -13.77 -2.56
C GLU A 342 -18.05 -14.20 -1.70
N LEU A 343 -17.17 -15.06 -2.22
CA LEU A 343 -16.03 -15.61 -1.46
C LEU A 343 -14.84 -14.65 -1.35
N VAL A 344 -14.48 -14.01 -2.46
CA VAL A 344 -13.46 -12.93 -2.50
C VAL A 344 -14.00 -11.69 -1.80
N GLY A 345 -15.32 -11.53 -1.80
CA GLY A 345 -16.05 -10.41 -1.20
C GLY A 345 -16.25 -9.27 -2.20
N PRO A 346 -17.45 -8.65 -2.26
CA PRO A 346 -17.53 -7.28 -2.76
C PRO A 346 -16.64 -6.44 -1.84
N GLN A 347 -15.85 -5.53 -2.40
CA GLN A 347 -15.16 -4.51 -1.60
C GLN A 347 -16.15 -3.42 -1.13
N GLN A 348 -17.27 -3.85 -0.55
CA GLN A 348 -18.33 -3.05 0.07
C GLN A 348 -18.82 -3.81 1.31
N ILE A 349 -19.26 -3.05 2.31
CA ILE A 349 -19.40 -3.43 3.72
C ILE A 349 -20.34 -4.63 4.01
N SER A 350 -21.10 -5.17 3.06
CA SER A 350 -21.94 -6.36 3.28
C SER A 350 -21.49 -7.58 2.48
N GLY A 351 -20.95 -8.59 3.16
CA GLY A 351 -20.59 -9.88 2.59
C GLY A 351 -19.55 -10.60 3.44
N SER A 352 -19.68 -11.91 3.59
CA SER A 352 -18.67 -12.73 4.26
C SER A 352 -17.35 -12.68 3.50
N ASN A 353 -16.27 -12.28 4.16
CA ASN A 353 -14.94 -12.26 3.56
C ASN A 353 -14.17 -13.56 3.87
N PHE A 354 -13.68 -14.18 2.80
CA PHE A 354 -12.77 -15.33 2.69
C PHE A 354 -12.84 -16.41 3.78
N VAL A 355 -13.56 -17.49 3.49
CA VAL A 355 -13.23 -18.80 4.02
C VAL A 355 -13.41 -19.84 2.91
N ASP A 356 -12.31 -20.46 2.44
CA ASP A 356 -12.32 -21.58 1.47
C ASP A 356 -13.09 -22.80 2.03
N GLU A 357 -13.28 -22.86 3.35
CA GLU A 357 -14.14 -23.82 4.06
C GLU A 357 -15.25 -23.06 4.79
N PRO A 358 -16.50 -23.54 4.89
CA PRO A 358 -17.52 -22.86 5.69
C PRO A 358 -16.97 -22.56 7.09
N ALA A 359 -17.22 -21.35 7.61
CA ALA A 359 -16.88 -20.98 8.98
C ALA A 359 -17.43 -22.07 9.91
N ALA A 360 -16.56 -22.98 10.35
CA ALA A 360 -16.89 -23.85 11.46
C ALA A 360 -17.14 -22.93 12.66
N ASP A 361 -18.06 -23.30 13.54
CA ASP A 361 -18.36 -22.57 14.79
C ASP A 361 -17.14 -22.42 15.74
N THR A 362 -15.96 -22.84 15.30
CA THR A 362 -14.65 -22.80 15.95
C THR A 362 -13.57 -22.32 14.95
N PRO A 363 -13.09 -21.06 15.05
CA PRO A 363 -12.10 -20.46 14.14
C PRO A 363 -10.76 -21.21 13.99
N TRP A 364 -10.41 -22.09 14.92
CA TRP A 364 -9.21 -22.93 14.88
C TRP A 364 -9.35 -24.20 14.03
N LEU A 365 -10.57 -24.62 13.69
CA LEU A 365 -10.80 -25.71 12.73
C LEU A 365 -10.67 -25.23 11.28
N SER A 366 -10.85 -23.93 11.00
CA SER A 366 -10.89 -23.39 9.64
C SER A 366 -9.57 -23.45 8.88
N VAL A 367 -8.46 -23.78 9.56
CA VAL A 367 -7.12 -23.97 8.95
C VAL A 367 -6.57 -25.37 9.18
N LYS A 368 -7.40 -26.30 9.66
CA LYS A 368 -6.97 -27.67 9.99
C LYS A 368 -6.39 -28.39 8.77
N SER A 369 -7.09 -28.34 7.64
CA SER A 369 -6.64 -28.93 6.38
C SER A 369 -5.30 -28.32 5.92
N LEU A 370 -5.19 -26.99 5.94
CA LEU A 370 -3.95 -26.26 5.62
C LEU A 370 -2.77 -26.67 6.52
N ARG A 371 -3.05 -26.85 7.83
CA ARG A 371 -2.05 -27.30 8.81
C ARG A 371 -1.58 -28.72 8.52
N GLU A 372 -2.51 -29.64 8.23
CA GLU A 372 -2.19 -31.02 7.87
C GLU A 372 -1.36 -31.09 6.58
N GLU A 373 -1.71 -30.28 5.56
CA GLU A 373 -0.94 -30.14 4.32
C GLU A 373 0.48 -29.64 4.59
N ALA A 374 0.64 -28.57 5.37
CA ALA A 374 1.96 -27.99 5.66
C ALA A 374 2.85 -28.95 6.47
N ILE A 375 2.31 -29.61 7.50
CA ILE A 375 3.04 -30.61 8.29
C ILE A 375 3.46 -31.79 7.41
N LYS A 376 2.57 -32.27 6.54
CA LYS A 376 2.90 -33.33 5.59
C LYS A 376 4.03 -32.88 4.65
N ALA A 377 3.93 -31.69 4.07
CA ALA A 377 4.92 -31.15 3.16
C ALA A 377 6.30 -31.02 3.83
N VAL A 378 6.36 -30.55 5.08
CA VAL A 378 7.61 -30.50 5.87
C VAL A 378 8.18 -31.90 6.11
N ASN A 379 7.35 -32.88 6.44
CA ASN A 379 7.80 -34.27 6.64
C ASN A 379 8.32 -34.93 5.36
N ASP A 380 7.63 -34.72 4.23
CA ASP A 380 8.07 -35.18 2.92
C ASP A 380 9.40 -34.52 2.53
N TYR A 381 9.56 -33.22 2.80
CA TYR A 381 10.80 -32.47 2.58
C TYR A 381 11.96 -33.05 3.40
N ASN A 382 11.73 -33.31 4.69
CA ASN A 382 12.71 -33.91 5.58
C ASN A 382 13.13 -35.33 5.17
N SER A 383 12.23 -36.04 4.48
CA SER A 383 12.50 -37.40 4.01
C SER A 383 13.26 -37.44 2.68
N SER A 384 13.21 -36.36 1.89
CA SER A 384 13.57 -36.41 0.46
C SER A 384 14.57 -35.35 0.01
N PHE A 385 14.60 -34.17 0.62
CA PHE A 385 15.31 -33.00 0.10
C PHE A 385 16.22 -32.31 1.11
N GLY A 386 15.83 -32.27 2.39
CA GLY A 386 16.59 -31.55 3.41
C GLY A 386 16.27 -32.00 4.82
N SER A 387 16.50 -31.11 5.79
CA SER A 387 16.19 -31.36 7.21
C SER A 387 15.80 -30.05 7.88
N LEU A 388 14.50 -29.86 8.07
CA LEU A 388 13.88 -28.76 8.80
C LEU A 388 13.68 -29.15 10.27
N SER A 389 14.08 -28.24 11.14
CA SER A 389 13.80 -28.28 12.57
C SER A 389 12.49 -27.58 12.89
N LEU A 390 11.82 -28.06 13.94
CA LEU A 390 10.56 -27.52 14.45
C LEU A 390 10.76 -26.94 15.86
N PRO A 391 10.03 -25.86 16.23
CA PRO A 391 9.08 -25.14 15.37
C PRO A 391 9.77 -24.28 14.30
N ILE A 392 9.08 -24.04 13.19
CA ILE A 392 9.44 -23.00 12.22
C ILE A 392 9.09 -21.64 12.83
N VAL A 393 10.10 -20.80 13.02
CA VAL A 393 9.97 -19.49 13.68
C VAL A 393 9.59 -18.43 12.66
N ILE A 394 8.51 -17.69 12.90
CA ILE A 394 8.04 -16.62 12.01
C ILE A 394 8.20 -15.31 12.75
N ASP A 395 9.26 -14.55 12.49
CA ASP A 395 9.38 -13.24 13.11
C ASP A 395 8.54 -12.21 12.34
N TYR A 396 7.53 -11.70 13.03
CA TYR A 396 6.64 -10.66 12.55
C TYR A 396 7.20 -9.30 12.99
N LEU A 397 7.47 -8.43 12.02
CA LEU A 397 8.07 -7.12 12.26
C LEU A 397 7.16 -6.17 13.06
N GLY A 398 5.84 -6.35 12.97
CA GLY A 398 4.85 -5.45 13.55
C GLY A 398 4.72 -4.12 12.80
N ALA A 399 3.74 -3.31 13.19
CA ALA A 399 3.51 -1.94 12.70
C ALA A 399 4.43 -0.90 13.35
N GLY A 400 5.56 -1.33 13.94
CA GLY A 400 6.57 -0.45 14.54
C GLY A 400 6.30 0.00 15.97
N GLY A 401 5.36 -0.65 16.67
CA GLY A 401 5.17 -0.47 18.12
C GLY A 401 4.92 0.96 18.56
N ILE A 402 4.32 1.79 17.70
CA ILE A 402 4.18 3.23 17.89
C ILE A 402 3.24 3.55 19.07
N SER A 403 2.42 2.58 19.52
CA SER A 403 1.64 2.68 20.75
C SER A 403 1.51 1.32 21.47
N ALA A 404 1.27 1.37 22.79
CA ALA A 404 0.99 0.18 23.59
C ALA A 404 -0.29 -0.56 23.16
N GLU A 405 -1.28 0.18 22.63
CA GLU A 405 -2.53 -0.38 22.09
C GLU A 405 -2.25 -1.23 20.84
N ALA A 406 -1.48 -0.70 19.88
CA ALA A 406 -1.09 -1.43 18.68
C ALA A 406 -0.32 -2.72 19.03
N LEU A 407 0.63 -2.64 19.97
CA LEU A 407 1.36 -3.82 20.46
C LEU A 407 0.44 -4.87 21.09
N GLY A 408 -0.61 -4.45 21.81
CA GLY A 408 -1.61 -5.35 22.40
C GLY A 408 -2.43 -6.08 21.34
N ASN A 409 -2.92 -5.37 20.32
CA ASN A 409 -3.70 -5.96 19.23
C ASN A 409 -2.87 -6.96 18.41
N GLU A 410 -1.61 -6.64 18.14
CA GLU A 410 -0.68 -7.54 17.44
C GLU A 410 -0.37 -8.80 18.27
N GLN A 411 -0.26 -8.69 19.59
CA GLN A 411 -0.09 -9.85 20.47
C GLN A 411 -1.30 -10.80 20.43
N LEU A 412 -2.52 -10.25 20.37
CA LEU A 412 -3.74 -11.06 20.22
C LEU A 412 -3.77 -11.78 18.87
N MET A 413 -3.38 -11.10 17.78
CA MET A 413 -3.27 -11.70 16.46
C MET A 413 -2.23 -12.84 16.45
N ILE A 414 -1.04 -12.61 17.02
CA ILE A 414 0.03 -13.63 17.10
C ILE A 414 -0.41 -14.83 17.94
N GLN A 415 -1.07 -14.61 19.08
CA GLN A 415 -1.62 -15.70 19.88
C GLN A 415 -2.65 -16.51 19.09
N SER A 416 -3.58 -15.84 18.42
CA SER A 416 -4.58 -16.51 17.57
C SER A 416 -3.90 -17.30 16.45
N PHE A 417 -2.94 -16.71 15.73
CA PHE A 417 -2.17 -17.40 14.69
C PHE A 417 -1.52 -18.67 15.23
N ASN A 418 -0.75 -18.57 16.31
CA ASN A 418 -0.02 -19.70 16.86
C ASN A 418 -0.98 -20.84 17.29
N GLU A 419 -2.12 -20.50 17.88
CA GLU A 419 -3.13 -21.49 18.25
C GLU A 419 -3.73 -22.19 17.02
N ARG A 420 -4.06 -21.41 15.98
CA ARG A 420 -4.64 -21.92 14.73
C ARG A 420 -3.64 -22.77 13.93
N ALA A 421 -2.42 -22.30 13.76
CA ALA A 421 -1.35 -22.96 13.00
C ALA A 421 -0.87 -24.27 13.65
N ASN A 422 -1.11 -24.45 14.95
CA ASN A 422 -0.72 -25.68 15.68
C ASN A 422 -1.91 -26.54 16.11
N GLY A 423 -3.13 -25.98 16.17
CA GLY A 423 -4.31 -26.68 16.67
C GLY A 423 -4.27 -26.96 18.17
N CYS A 424 -3.49 -26.18 18.92
CA CYS A 424 -3.31 -26.30 20.37
C CYS A 424 -2.93 -24.95 20.98
N THR A 425 -3.04 -24.81 22.30
CA THR A 425 -2.59 -23.60 23.02
C THR A 425 -1.50 -23.92 24.04
N ILE A 426 -0.60 -22.97 24.28
CA ILE A 426 0.32 -22.98 25.43
C ILE A 426 -0.28 -22.29 26.66
N ASN A 427 -1.43 -21.64 26.52
CA ASN A 427 -2.11 -20.90 27.58
C ASN A 427 -3.17 -21.79 28.24
N ALA A 428 -2.91 -22.22 29.48
CA ALA A 428 -3.82 -23.08 30.25
C ALA A 428 -5.24 -22.50 30.40
N ASN A 429 -5.40 -21.17 30.36
CA ASN A 429 -6.72 -20.52 30.48
C ASN A 429 -7.54 -20.56 29.19
N ARG A 430 -6.94 -20.97 28.06
CA ARG A 430 -7.61 -21.05 26.75
C ARG A 430 -7.94 -22.48 26.33
N VAL A 431 -7.63 -23.46 27.18
CA VAL A 431 -7.88 -24.87 26.89
C VAL A 431 -9.38 -25.14 26.81
N SER A 432 -9.78 -25.84 25.75
CA SER A 432 -11.15 -26.32 25.56
C SER A 432 -11.16 -27.69 24.87
N ASP A 433 -12.34 -28.30 24.75
CA ASP A 433 -12.51 -29.58 24.05
C ASP A 433 -12.03 -29.54 22.59
N THR A 434 -11.99 -28.35 21.99
CA THR A 434 -11.59 -28.14 20.59
C THR A 434 -10.25 -27.42 20.44
N LEU A 435 -9.62 -26.99 21.54
CA LEU A 435 -8.29 -26.38 21.59
C LEU A 435 -7.49 -26.96 22.77
N PRO A 436 -6.79 -28.09 22.57
CA PRO A 436 -6.04 -28.77 23.63
C PRO A 436 -4.74 -28.05 23.99
N MET A 437 -4.12 -28.43 25.12
CA MET A 437 -2.76 -27.99 25.47
C MET A 437 -1.71 -28.55 24.51
N CYS A 438 -0.76 -27.73 24.07
CA CYS A 438 0.31 -28.16 23.15
C CYS A 438 1.25 -29.24 23.74
N THR A 439 1.38 -29.32 25.06
CA THR A 439 2.16 -30.39 25.71
C THR A 439 1.64 -31.79 25.39
N THR A 440 0.34 -31.92 25.07
CA THR A 440 -0.26 -33.18 24.62
C THR A 440 0.19 -33.62 23.23
N LEU A 441 0.78 -32.69 22.46
CA LEU A 441 1.31 -32.90 21.11
C LEU A 441 2.86 -32.93 21.08
N GLY A 442 3.51 -33.04 22.24
CA GLY A 442 4.97 -33.16 22.34
C GLY A 442 5.74 -31.85 22.27
N ALA A 443 5.07 -30.71 22.43
CA ALA A 443 5.73 -29.41 22.50
C ALA A 443 6.64 -29.29 23.74
N LYS A 444 7.76 -28.58 23.59
CA LYS A 444 8.59 -28.17 24.74
C LYS A 444 7.84 -27.12 25.56
N GLU A 445 8.10 -27.07 26.86
CA GLU A 445 7.44 -26.13 27.77
C GLU A 445 7.59 -24.68 27.27
N GLY A 446 6.47 -23.98 27.09
CA GLY A 446 6.43 -22.58 26.65
C GLY A 446 6.47 -22.35 25.13
N HIS A 447 6.63 -23.38 24.30
CA HIS A 447 6.78 -23.25 22.85
C HIS A 447 5.71 -24.00 22.07
N TYR A 448 5.49 -23.61 20.82
CA TYR A 448 4.57 -24.29 19.92
C TYR A 448 5.27 -25.45 19.18
N PRO A 449 4.54 -26.53 18.80
CA PRO A 449 5.17 -27.73 18.26
C PRO A 449 5.62 -27.62 16.79
N TYR A 450 4.93 -26.84 15.97
CA TYR A 450 5.14 -26.81 14.51
C TYR A 450 5.53 -25.42 14.00
N PHE A 451 4.75 -24.39 14.37
CA PHE A 451 4.96 -23.02 13.91
C PHE A 451 4.93 -22.07 15.10
N GLU A 452 5.86 -21.13 15.17
CA GLU A 452 5.93 -20.17 16.27
C GLU A 452 6.18 -18.77 15.72
N MET A 453 5.10 -18.01 15.58
CA MET A 453 5.16 -16.59 15.28
C MET A 453 5.54 -15.80 16.53
N VAL A 454 6.54 -14.93 16.37
CA VAL A 454 7.11 -14.09 17.43
C VAL A 454 7.09 -12.62 17.01
N HIS A 455 6.87 -11.73 17.97
CA HIS A 455 6.78 -10.31 17.72
C HIS A 455 8.14 -9.64 17.85
N ASN A 456 8.56 -8.89 16.83
CA ASN A 456 9.64 -7.94 16.99
C ASN A 456 9.12 -6.67 17.71
N LYS A 457 9.40 -6.54 19.01
CA LYS A 457 8.90 -5.45 19.88
C LYS A 457 9.70 -4.16 19.68
N ILE A 458 9.98 -3.79 18.43
CA ILE A 458 10.69 -2.57 18.08
C ILE A 458 9.78 -1.38 18.42
N THR A 459 10.26 -0.49 19.29
CA THR A 459 9.54 0.73 19.71
C THR A 459 10.15 2.00 19.12
N ASN A 460 11.15 1.88 18.24
CA ASN A 460 11.85 3.00 17.61
C ASN A 460 11.62 3.00 16.10
N GLN A 461 11.06 4.10 15.58
CA GLN A 461 10.74 4.26 14.15
C GLN A 461 11.97 4.10 13.23
N SER A 462 13.14 4.59 13.64
CA SER A 462 14.34 4.50 12.81
C SER A 462 14.86 3.06 12.71
N THR A 463 14.82 2.32 13.82
CA THR A 463 15.15 0.89 13.85
C THR A 463 14.15 0.08 13.04
N TRP A 464 12.84 0.35 13.20
CA TRP A 464 11.80 -0.32 12.42
C TRP A 464 11.98 -0.08 10.92
N SER A 465 12.21 1.18 10.52
CA SER A 465 12.41 1.55 9.12
C SER A 465 13.67 0.88 8.55
N SER A 466 14.72 0.74 9.36
CA SER A 466 15.93 0.00 8.96
C SER A 466 15.64 -1.48 8.72
N CYS A 467 14.91 -2.15 9.63
CA CYS A 467 14.50 -3.54 9.44
C CYS A 467 13.63 -3.73 8.20
N ALA A 468 12.61 -2.88 8.05
CA ALA A 468 11.67 -2.91 6.94
C ALA A 468 12.41 -2.77 5.59
N ASN A 469 13.24 -1.73 5.44
CA ASN A 469 13.96 -1.44 4.19
C ASN A 469 15.10 -2.42 3.87
N ASN A 470 15.54 -3.22 4.84
CA ASN A 470 16.55 -4.26 4.65
C ASN A 470 15.98 -5.67 4.59
N GLY A 471 14.66 -5.84 4.74
CA GLY A 471 14.04 -7.18 4.71
C GLY A 471 14.42 -8.04 5.91
N TYR A 472 14.71 -7.46 7.07
CA TYR A 472 15.11 -8.20 8.28
C TYR A 472 13.90 -8.71 9.08
N TYR A 473 13.01 -9.44 8.41
CA TYR A 473 11.80 -10.03 8.95
C TYR A 473 11.41 -11.25 8.13
N THR A 474 10.69 -12.23 8.70
CA THR A 474 9.99 -13.25 7.93
C THR A 474 8.67 -12.72 7.40
N MET A 475 7.92 -11.98 8.23
CA MET A 475 6.64 -11.39 7.84
C MET A 475 6.57 -9.93 8.26
N ALA A 476 6.03 -9.08 7.39
CA ALA A 476 5.71 -7.70 7.70
C ALA A 476 4.40 -7.30 7.05
N MET A 477 3.77 -6.25 7.58
CA MET A 477 2.63 -5.61 6.95
C MET A 477 3.10 -4.35 6.22
N TRP A 478 2.65 -4.19 4.98
CA TRP A 478 2.95 -3.03 4.14
C TRP A 478 1.67 -2.43 3.60
N GLY A 479 1.67 -1.12 3.42
CA GLY A 479 0.62 -0.40 2.71
C GLY A 479 1.15 0.05 1.36
N TRP A 480 0.36 -0.14 0.30
CA TRP A 480 0.67 0.41 -1.02
C TRP A 480 -0.53 1.17 -1.59
N VAL A 481 -0.28 2.38 -2.06
CA VAL A 481 -1.22 3.16 -2.86
C VAL A 481 -0.70 3.19 -4.29
N GLY A 482 -1.58 2.97 -5.27
CA GLY A 482 -1.15 2.95 -6.66
C GLY A 482 -0.59 4.29 -7.14
N ASP A 483 0.51 4.24 -7.88
CA ASP A 483 1.23 5.41 -8.38
C ASP A 483 0.59 6.01 -9.66
N TYR A 484 -0.20 5.21 -10.37
CA TYR A 484 -0.87 5.56 -11.62
C TYR A 484 -2.03 4.62 -11.90
N ALA A 485 -2.98 5.06 -12.71
CA ALA A 485 -4.25 4.38 -12.97
C ALA A 485 -4.11 3.10 -13.83
N ASP A 486 -3.45 2.08 -13.28
CA ASP A 486 -3.24 0.80 -13.92
C ASP A 486 -2.98 -0.32 -12.90
N PRO A 487 -3.48 -1.56 -13.09
CA PRO A 487 -3.16 -2.69 -12.19
C PRO A 487 -1.65 -2.98 -12.10
N LEU A 488 -0.88 -2.63 -13.14
CA LEU A 488 0.58 -2.78 -13.17
C LEU A 488 1.25 -2.15 -11.93
N THR A 489 0.72 -1.04 -11.42
CA THR A 489 1.28 -0.37 -10.23
C THR A 489 1.28 -1.21 -8.96
N TYR A 490 0.43 -2.24 -8.90
CA TYR A 490 0.36 -3.17 -7.78
C TYR A 490 1.21 -4.42 -8.07
N VAL A 491 0.96 -5.09 -9.19
CA VAL A 491 1.57 -6.40 -9.45
C VAL A 491 3.03 -6.33 -9.89
N HIS A 492 3.47 -5.28 -10.59
CA HIS A 492 4.84 -5.17 -11.10
C HIS A 492 5.89 -5.12 -9.99
N CYS A 493 5.56 -4.56 -8.83
CA CYS A 493 6.51 -4.43 -7.72
C CYS A 493 7.01 -5.79 -7.20
N TYR A 494 6.25 -6.87 -7.43
CA TYR A 494 6.51 -8.23 -6.94
C TYR A 494 7.10 -9.17 -7.99
N VAL A 495 7.42 -8.70 -9.20
CA VAL A 495 8.07 -9.55 -10.21
C VAL A 495 9.44 -10.00 -9.72
N LYS A 496 9.98 -11.06 -10.34
CA LYS A 496 11.33 -11.52 -10.05
C LYS A 496 12.34 -10.39 -10.29
N ASN A 497 13.19 -10.11 -9.31
CA ASN A 497 14.11 -8.97 -9.31
C ASN A 497 13.43 -7.59 -9.46
N GLY A 498 12.14 -7.48 -9.16
CA GLY A 498 11.40 -6.22 -9.05
C GLY A 498 11.78 -5.41 -7.82
N GLU A 499 11.14 -4.24 -7.66
CA GLU A 499 11.44 -3.28 -6.59
C GLU A 499 11.28 -3.85 -5.18
N MET A 500 10.34 -4.78 -4.98
CA MET A 500 10.11 -5.44 -3.70
C MET A 500 10.97 -6.68 -3.47
N SER A 501 11.80 -7.10 -4.44
CA SER A 501 12.54 -8.37 -4.33
C SER A 501 13.48 -8.43 -3.13
N LYS A 502 14.13 -7.31 -2.76
CA LYS A 502 14.96 -7.26 -1.54
C LYS A 502 14.15 -7.50 -0.26
N MET A 503 12.95 -6.95 -0.21
CA MET A 503 12.06 -7.02 0.95
C MET A 503 11.28 -8.34 1.02
N THR A 504 11.15 -9.03 -0.11
CA THR A 504 10.43 -10.31 -0.24
C THR A 504 11.37 -11.51 -0.38
N GLY A 505 12.68 -11.30 -0.49
CA GLY A 505 13.67 -12.38 -0.59
C GLY A 505 13.77 -13.01 -1.99
N ASN A 506 13.36 -12.30 -3.05
CA ASN A 506 13.32 -12.83 -4.41
C ASN A 506 14.41 -12.24 -5.32
N THR A 507 15.59 -11.96 -4.76
CA THR A 507 16.75 -11.38 -5.50
C THR A 507 17.67 -12.43 -6.09
N GLU A 508 17.51 -13.70 -5.71
CA GLU A 508 18.37 -14.82 -6.11
C GLU A 508 17.52 -16.03 -6.47
N ASP A 509 18.05 -16.93 -7.30
CA ASP A 509 17.38 -18.19 -7.60
C ASP A 509 17.54 -19.19 -6.45
N PHE A 510 16.42 -19.78 -6.03
CA PHE A 510 16.38 -20.85 -5.03
C PHE A 510 15.32 -21.89 -5.40
N ASP A 511 15.51 -23.09 -4.87
CA ASP A 511 14.57 -24.20 -5.04
C ASP A 511 13.21 -23.88 -4.42
N ASN A 512 12.13 -24.32 -5.05
CA ASN A 512 10.77 -24.24 -4.51
C ASN A 512 10.10 -25.62 -4.57
N TYR A 513 9.16 -25.85 -3.66
CA TYR A 513 8.47 -27.13 -3.51
C TYR A 513 6.98 -26.94 -3.32
N ARG A 514 6.20 -27.90 -3.81
CA ARG A 514 4.76 -27.96 -3.58
C ARG A 514 4.23 -29.39 -3.58
N LEU A 515 3.10 -29.59 -2.91
CA LEU A 515 2.36 -30.85 -3.02
C LEU A 515 1.68 -30.94 -4.40
N VAL A 516 1.93 -32.05 -5.09
CA VAL A 516 1.24 -32.45 -6.32
C VAL A 516 0.74 -33.88 -6.11
N ASP A 517 -0.58 -34.08 -6.21
CA ASP A 517 -1.26 -35.36 -5.97
C ASP A 517 -0.83 -36.02 -4.64
N GLY A 518 -0.72 -35.20 -3.59
CA GLY A 518 -0.40 -35.63 -2.23
C GLY A 518 1.08 -35.97 -1.98
N SER A 519 1.99 -35.70 -2.93
CA SER A 519 3.43 -35.88 -2.73
C SER A 519 4.19 -34.58 -2.96
N LEU A 520 5.18 -34.28 -2.12
CA LEU A 520 6.03 -33.11 -2.33
C LEU A 520 6.90 -33.27 -3.58
N LYS A 521 6.87 -32.26 -4.45
CA LYS A 521 7.70 -32.15 -5.65
C LYS A 521 8.52 -30.87 -5.59
N LYS A 522 9.74 -30.92 -6.11
CA LYS A 522 10.53 -29.73 -6.44
C LYS A 522 10.01 -29.16 -7.75
N ASP A 523 9.71 -27.87 -7.76
CA ASP A 523 9.32 -27.14 -8.98
C ASP A 523 10.55 -26.84 -9.85
N GLU A 524 10.32 -26.69 -11.15
CA GLU A 524 11.34 -26.23 -12.10
C GLU A 524 11.33 -24.68 -12.16
N GLY A 525 12.50 -24.07 -12.02
CA GLY A 525 12.66 -22.61 -12.08
C GLY A 525 12.35 -21.89 -10.77
N HIS A 526 12.32 -20.56 -10.83
CA HIS A 526 11.98 -19.71 -9.69
C HIS A 526 10.46 -19.63 -9.55
N MET A 527 9.96 -19.61 -8.31
CA MET A 527 8.53 -19.54 -7.99
C MET A 527 7.78 -18.29 -8.51
N LEU A 528 8.49 -17.32 -9.08
CA LEU A 528 7.93 -16.08 -9.63
C LEU A 528 8.10 -16.00 -11.16
N ASP A 529 8.70 -17.01 -11.80
CA ASP A 529 8.99 -16.95 -13.24
C ASP A 529 7.68 -16.84 -14.06
N GLU A 530 6.69 -17.68 -13.79
CA GLU A 530 5.39 -17.61 -14.51
C GLU A 530 4.59 -16.35 -14.12
N PHE A 531 4.65 -15.92 -12.86
CA PHE A 531 4.03 -14.66 -12.43
C PHE A 531 4.62 -13.47 -13.19
N THR A 532 5.96 -13.39 -13.25
CA THR A 532 6.70 -12.33 -13.97
C THR A 532 6.32 -12.33 -15.44
N LYS A 533 6.28 -13.51 -16.06
CA LYS A 533 5.84 -13.67 -17.44
C LYS A 533 4.39 -13.20 -17.66
N LEU A 534 3.45 -13.52 -16.78
CA LEU A 534 2.07 -13.04 -16.88
C LEU A 534 1.99 -11.51 -16.79
N VAL A 535 2.75 -10.90 -15.87
CA VAL A 535 2.85 -9.43 -15.74
C VAL A 535 3.43 -8.82 -17.01
N ASP A 536 4.52 -9.37 -17.55
CA ASP A 536 5.17 -8.87 -18.76
C ASP A 536 4.27 -9.01 -20.00
N GLU A 537 3.57 -10.15 -20.14
CA GLU A 537 2.60 -10.36 -21.21
C GLU A 537 1.42 -9.38 -21.11
N ALA A 538 0.93 -9.11 -19.90
CA ALA A 538 -0.12 -8.11 -19.69
C ALA A 538 0.39 -6.69 -20.02
N ALA A 539 1.59 -6.33 -19.56
CA ALA A 539 2.20 -5.03 -19.81
C ALA A 539 2.48 -4.79 -21.31
N ALA A 540 2.71 -5.84 -22.10
CA ALA A 540 2.94 -5.77 -23.54
C ALA A 540 1.65 -5.47 -24.35
N ILE A 541 0.46 -5.70 -23.78
CA ILE A 541 -0.81 -5.35 -24.43
C ILE A 541 -0.99 -3.84 -24.29
N THR A 542 -1.19 -3.15 -25.41
CA THR A 542 -1.21 -1.66 -25.43
C THR A 542 -2.39 -1.08 -26.18
N ASP A 543 -3.30 -1.93 -26.65
CA ASP A 543 -4.45 -1.58 -27.48
C ASP A 543 -5.80 -1.96 -26.84
N SER A 544 -5.86 -2.94 -25.93
CA SER A 544 -7.09 -3.29 -25.19
C SER A 544 -6.85 -3.43 -23.68
N ASP A 545 -7.51 -2.60 -22.88
CA ASP A 545 -7.42 -2.72 -21.42
C ASP A 545 -8.24 -3.91 -20.92
N ASN A 546 -9.32 -4.28 -21.61
CA ASN A 546 -10.07 -5.50 -21.33
C ASN A 546 -9.20 -6.78 -21.36
N GLN A 547 -8.43 -7.00 -22.44
CA GLN A 547 -7.53 -8.17 -22.54
C GLN A 547 -6.37 -8.09 -21.54
N ARG A 548 -5.83 -6.88 -21.36
CA ARG A 548 -4.73 -6.60 -20.45
C ARG A 548 -5.09 -6.84 -19.00
N PHE A 549 -6.25 -6.36 -18.57
CA PHE A 549 -6.75 -6.50 -17.20
C PHE A 549 -7.08 -7.95 -16.87
N SER A 550 -7.59 -8.74 -17.84
CA SER A 550 -7.74 -10.19 -17.68
C SER A 550 -6.40 -10.88 -17.37
N LYS A 551 -5.31 -10.52 -18.07
CA LYS A 551 -3.98 -11.09 -17.77
C LYS A 551 -3.41 -10.62 -16.43
N PHE A 552 -3.59 -9.35 -16.07
CA PHE A 552 -3.19 -8.87 -14.75
C PHE A 552 -3.97 -9.56 -13.62
N ALA A 553 -5.26 -9.82 -13.82
CA ALA A 553 -6.08 -10.59 -12.88
C ALA A 553 -5.55 -12.01 -12.68
N ALA A 554 -5.11 -12.69 -13.75
CA ALA A 554 -4.42 -13.98 -13.67
C ALA A 554 -3.11 -13.89 -12.88
N ALA A 555 -2.28 -12.86 -13.13
CA ALA A 555 -1.05 -12.64 -12.37
C ALA A 555 -1.33 -12.39 -10.88
N GLU A 556 -2.30 -11.54 -10.57
CA GLU A 556 -2.69 -11.22 -9.20
C GLU A 556 -3.27 -12.42 -8.47
N TYR A 557 -4.12 -13.22 -9.15
CA TYR A 557 -4.61 -14.48 -8.60
C TYR A 557 -3.45 -15.42 -8.26
N MET A 558 -2.48 -15.57 -9.18
CA MET A 558 -1.32 -16.44 -8.97
C MET A 558 -0.50 -15.98 -7.76
N LEU A 559 -0.25 -14.67 -7.63
CA LEU A 559 0.51 -14.10 -6.50
C LEU A 559 -0.13 -14.42 -5.15
N ILE A 560 -1.45 -14.26 -5.06
CA ILE A 560 -2.22 -14.40 -3.81
C ILE A 560 -2.55 -15.87 -3.49
N ASN A 561 -3.00 -16.64 -4.48
CA ASN A 561 -3.64 -17.95 -4.28
C ASN A 561 -2.82 -19.16 -4.73
N ASP A 562 -1.73 -18.98 -5.46
CA ASP A 562 -0.86 -20.09 -5.89
C ASP A 562 0.55 -19.96 -5.33
N ILE A 563 1.08 -18.74 -5.33
CA ILE A 563 2.41 -18.43 -4.83
C ILE A 563 2.38 -18.20 -3.33
N TYR A 564 1.40 -17.49 -2.76
CA TYR A 564 1.31 -17.21 -1.32
C TYR A 564 2.52 -16.45 -0.77
N THR A 565 2.95 -15.37 -1.42
CA THR A 565 3.96 -14.45 -0.85
C THR A 565 3.34 -13.22 -0.20
N MET A 566 2.06 -12.96 -0.47
CA MET A 566 1.33 -11.88 0.16
C MET A 566 -0.14 -12.23 0.41
N LYS A 567 -0.75 -11.53 1.37
CA LYS A 567 -2.17 -11.58 1.66
C LYS A 567 -2.69 -10.16 1.85
N PRO A 568 -3.50 -9.64 0.94
CA PRO A 568 -4.28 -8.43 1.17
C PRO A 568 -5.08 -8.53 2.47
N VAL A 569 -5.18 -7.41 3.19
CA VAL A 569 -5.82 -7.35 4.50
C VAL A 569 -6.92 -6.32 4.50
N TYR A 570 -6.60 -5.04 4.30
CA TYR A 570 -7.58 -3.96 4.36
C TYR A 570 -7.11 -2.71 3.62
N MET A 571 -8.02 -1.75 3.48
CA MET A 571 -7.68 -0.40 3.04
C MET A 571 -7.99 0.62 4.13
N SER A 572 -7.05 1.53 4.40
CA SER A 572 -7.16 2.53 5.47
C SER A 572 -8.37 3.44 5.37
N THR A 573 -8.84 3.72 4.15
CA THR A 573 -9.90 4.69 3.88
C THR A 573 -11.21 4.05 3.48
N GLN A 574 -11.36 2.73 3.60
CA GLN A 574 -12.66 2.08 3.44
C GLN A 574 -13.42 2.04 4.77
N GLY A 575 -14.74 1.88 4.73
CA GLY A 575 -15.59 1.74 5.91
C GLY A 575 -16.36 3.01 6.29
N TRP A 576 -17.19 2.90 7.33
CA TRP A 576 -17.97 4.04 7.82
C TRP A 576 -17.11 5.07 8.54
N THR A 577 -17.33 6.34 8.20
CA THR A 577 -16.77 7.48 8.92
C THR A 577 -17.88 8.43 9.36
N ALA A 578 -17.66 9.10 10.48
CA ALA A 578 -18.53 10.13 11.00
C ALA A 578 -17.74 11.39 11.35
N SER A 579 -18.26 12.53 10.92
CA SER A 579 -17.66 13.84 11.20
C SER A 579 -18.74 14.89 11.40
N VAL A 580 -18.38 15.98 12.07
CA VAL A 580 -19.18 17.19 12.14
C VAL A 580 -18.35 18.32 11.55
N SER A 581 -18.90 19.04 10.58
CA SER A 581 -18.16 20.08 9.86
C SER A 581 -19.10 21.11 9.26
N ARG A 582 -18.64 22.35 9.15
CA ARG A 582 -19.24 23.42 8.33
C ARG A 582 -18.80 23.34 6.87
N ALA A 583 -17.67 22.68 6.62
CA ALA A 583 -17.13 22.52 5.28
C ALA A 583 -17.88 21.42 4.49
N CYS A 584 -18.10 21.70 3.21
CA CYS A 584 -18.74 20.82 2.23
C CYS A 584 -17.96 20.85 0.93
N GLY A 585 -17.34 19.73 0.57
CA GLY A 585 -16.75 19.50 -0.75
C GLY A 585 -17.61 18.51 -1.50
N TYR A 586 -18.59 19.00 -2.25
CA TYR A 586 -19.42 18.19 -3.16
C TYR A 586 -19.27 18.65 -4.62
N GLU A 587 -18.33 19.54 -4.88
CA GLU A 587 -17.93 19.97 -6.23
C GLU A 587 -16.40 19.81 -6.42
N ASN A 588 -15.72 19.26 -5.41
CA ASN A 588 -14.29 19.04 -5.45
C ASN A 588 -13.95 17.92 -6.44
N PRO A 589 -12.82 18.04 -7.17
CA PRO A 589 -12.27 16.93 -7.92
C PRO A 589 -12.04 15.72 -7.02
N ASP A 590 -12.37 14.54 -7.52
CA ASP A 590 -12.21 13.28 -6.80
C ASP A 590 -11.59 12.23 -7.72
N ALA A 591 -10.44 11.70 -7.30
CA ALA A 591 -9.71 10.64 -7.98
C ALA A 591 -8.91 9.82 -6.96
N CYS A 592 -8.76 8.53 -7.27
CA CYS A 592 -8.01 7.54 -6.50
C CYS A 592 -6.49 7.76 -6.52
N TYR A 593 -6.00 8.64 -7.39
CA TYR A 593 -4.59 8.92 -7.66
C TYR A 593 -4.39 10.40 -7.93
N GLY A 594 -3.14 10.85 -7.84
CA GLY A 594 -2.77 12.24 -8.05
C GLY A 594 -3.09 13.15 -6.88
N LEU A 595 -3.22 14.45 -7.17
CA LEU A 595 -3.46 15.49 -6.17
C LEU A 595 -4.93 15.91 -6.03
N ALA A 596 -5.86 15.20 -6.69
CA ALA A 596 -7.28 15.57 -6.69
C ALA A 596 -7.85 15.69 -5.27
N LYS A 597 -7.57 14.69 -4.41
CA LYS A 597 -8.00 14.67 -3.00
C LYS A 597 -7.48 15.84 -2.15
N ASN A 598 -6.40 16.49 -2.58
CA ASN A 598 -5.81 17.64 -1.90
C ASN A 598 -6.37 18.98 -2.41
N SER A 599 -7.27 18.97 -3.39
CA SER A 599 -7.87 20.18 -3.95
C SER A 599 -8.94 20.75 -3.02
N LEU A 600 -8.84 22.06 -2.76
CA LEU A 600 -9.86 22.83 -2.04
C LEU A 600 -10.80 23.61 -2.98
N VAL A 601 -10.65 23.43 -4.30
CA VAL A 601 -11.57 23.99 -5.31
C VAL A 601 -12.93 23.29 -5.19
N GLY A 602 -14.03 24.04 -5.25
CA GLY A 602 -15.39 23.51 -5.08
C GLY A 602 -15.78 23.19 -3.64
N ILE A 603 -14.96 23.58 -2.65
CA ILE A 603 -15.33 23.48 -1.23
C ILE A 603 -16.01 24.77 -0.78
N TRP A 604 -17.13 24.61 -0.08
CA TRP A 604 -17.89 25.65 0.59
C TRP A 604 -17.73 25.53 2.10
N VAL A 605 -17.67 26.64 2.82
CA VAL A 605 -17.77 26.69 4.28
C VAL A 605 -19.04 27.45 4.62
N LEU A 606 -19.98 26.79 5.28
CA LEU A 606 -21.31 27.32 5.58
C LEU A 606 -21.35 27.97 6.97
N ASP A 607 -22.25 28.94 7.15
CA ASP A 607 -22.46 29.59 8.47
C ASP A 607 -23.01 28.60 9.50
N GLU A 608 -23.90 27.71 9.07
CA GLU A 608 -24.54 26.67 9.87
C GLU A 608 -24.03 25.27 9.47
N ILE A 609 -24.10 24.34 10.42
CA ILE A 609 -23.73 22.95 10.17
C ILE A 609 -24.81 22.31 9.29
N PRO A 610 -24.50 21.88 8.06
CA PRO A 610 -25.47 21.21 7.20
C PRO A 610 -25.81 19.84 7.77
N THR A 611 -27.07 19.44 7.60
CA THR A 611 -27.54 18.16 8.09
C THR A 611 -26.96 17.00 7.27
N GLY A 612 -26.97 15.80 7.83
CA GLY A 612 -26.63 14.57 7.14
C GLY A 612 -27.52 14.36 5.91
N GLN A 613 -28.77 14.85 5.92
CA GLN A 613 -29.64 14.82 4.75
C GLN A 613 -29.20 15.81 3.67
N ASP A 614 -28.90 17.07 4.01
CA ASP A 614 -28.36 18.05 3.06
C ASP A 614 -27.12 17.52 2.35
N ARG A 615 -26.26 16.85 3.12
CA ARG A 615 -25.03 16.21 2.63
C ARG A 615 -25.30 15.03 1.71
N LYS A 616 -26.29 14.19 2.02
CA LYS A 616 -26.73 13.08 1.13
C LYS A 616 -27.26 13.62 -0.19
N ASP A 617 -28.08 14.67 -0.14
CA ASP A 617 -28.68 15.29 -1.32
C ASP A 617 -27.62 15.96 -2.21
N ALA A 618 -26.67 16.68 -1.61
CA ALA A 618 -25.55 17.29 -2.33
C ALA A 618 -24.66 16.24 -3.02
N ARG A 619 -24.37 15.11 -2.36
CA ARG A 619 -23.64 13.99 -2.99
C ARG A 619 -24.39 13.38 -4.17
N ALA A 620 -25.70 13.19 -4.04
CA ALA A 620 -26.52 12.66 -5.12
C ALA A 620 -26.50 13.59 -6.34
N LEU A 621 -26.57 14.91 -6.12
CA LEU A 621 -26.43 15.91 -7.17
C LEU A 621 -25.04 15.90 -7.81
N GLN A 622 -23.97 15.84 -7.00
CA GLN A 622 -22.59 15.71 -7.50
C GLN A 622 -22.42 14.48 -8.38
N ALA A 623 -22.91 13.31 -7.94
CA ALA A 623 -22.81 12.07 -8.68
C ALA A 623 -23.53 12.16 -10.04
N LYS A 624 -24.72 12.78 -10.06
CA LYS A 624 -25.46 13.05 -11.29
C LYS A 624 -24.68 13.98 -12.22
N ASN A 625 -24.20 15.13 -11.72
CA ASN A 625 -23.45 16.10 -12.51
C ASN A 625 -22.15 15.48 -13.07
N LYS A 626 -21.47 14.63 -12.28
CA LYS A 626 -20.27 13.88 -12.71
C LYS A 626 -20.61 12.93 -13.87
N GLN A 627 -21.70 12.19 -13.78
CA GLN A 627 -22.15 11.30 -14.86
C GLN A 627 -22.47 12.07 -16.16
N GLU A 628 -23.20 13.18 -16.05
CA GLU A 628 -23.53 14.04 -17.19
C GLU A 628 -22.27 14.65 -17.83
N ALA A 629 -21.33 15.12 -17.01
CA ALA A 629 -20.05 15.64 -17.48
C ALA A 629 -19.25 14.57 -18.23
N LEU A 630 -19.07 13.39 -17.66
CA LEU A 630 -18.33 12.27 -18.29
C LEU A 630 -18.94 11.85 -19.62
N ALA A 631 -20.28 11.82 -19.73
CA ALA A 631 -20.96 11.51 -20.98
C ALA A 631 -20.71 12.56 -22.08
N SER A 632 -20.48 13.82 -21.71
CA SER A 632 -20.28 14.93 -22.66
C SER A 632 -18.86 14.98 -23.27
N VAL A 633 -17.85 14.41 -22.61
CA VAL A 633 -16.45 14.47 -23.08
C VAL A 633 -16.11 13.38 -24.11
N GLY A 634 -16.93 12.31 -24.18
CA GLY A 634 -16.68 11.15 -25.05
C GLY A 634 -15.50 10.27 -24.59
N ASN A 635 -15.63 8.95 -24.72
CA ASN A 635 -14.50 8.05 -24.48
C ASN A 635 -13.45 8.29 -25.57
N ASN A 636 -12.25 8.71 -25.16
CA ASN A 636 -11.04 8.92 -25.98
C ASN A 636 -10.94 10.25 -26.74
N THR A 637 -10.98 11.39 -26.06
CA THR A 637 -10.06 12.50 -26.38
C THR A 637 -9.99 13.47 -25.21
N ILE A 638 -8.82 13.61 -24.58
CA ILE A 638 -8.49 14.88 -23.91
C ILE A 638 -8.25 15.86 -25.06
N ASN A 639 -9.32 16.45 -25.57
CA ASN A 639 -9.25 17.52 -26.55
C ASN A 639 -8.89 18.80 -25.77
N PRO A 640 -7.69 19.39 -25.93
CA PRO A 640 -7.38 20.68 -25.34
C PRO A 640 -8.05 21.75 -26.20
N ALA A 641 -9.38 21.76 -26.21
CA ALA A 641 -10.19 22.83 -26.76
C ALA A 641 -11.04 23.40 -25.63
N PHE A 642 -10.37 23.95 -24.62
CA PHE A 642 -10.96 25.06 -23.87
C PHE A 642 -10.82 26.28 -24.76
N ASP A 643 -11.76 26.42 -25.70
CA ASP A 643 -11.88 27.59 -26.54
C ASP A 643 -12.94 28.52 -25.92
N ASN A 644 -12.43 29.64 -25.39
CA ASN A 644 -13.09 30.86 -24.87
C ASN A 644 -13.83 30.81 -23.53
#